data_AF-A0AA47BUK3-F1
#
_entry.id   AF-A0AA47BUK3-F1
#
_cell.length_a   1.000
_cell.length_b   1.000
_cell.length_c   1.000
_cell.angle_alpha   90.00
_cell.angle_beta   90.00
_cell.angle_gamma   90.00
#
_symmetry.space_group_name_H-M   'P 1'
#
loop_
_entity.id
_entity.type
_entity.pdbx_description
1 polymer ?
#
loop_
_entity_poly.entity_id
_entity_poly.type
_entity_poly.pdbx_seq_one_letter_code
_entity_poly.pdbx_strand_id
1 'polypeptide(L)'
;MEKRRVVRYHLEEFVRLEGEKEKIPATMVDLSRSGMRVIINKPIDFNKVKRISVKLPGIGGEGIPCQIRRNVKGVGGWEFGLEFSGETNAQVLLVNRWIDSLEKHTNQSEPISLQSRRAPRMRCTITDIECTNRDLVIYSAQNISTRGVLIQGSGELKSGDMLSLEMNLPVFSCPISIETRVVYLIDSGPENPFQAGLSIVRINATSQDKLQQFVSDTSHNLAILEYHKQMIKDESSERFQISGTQAITMFHKLRNEASTVNLLDEENLCIIETHIEEFEGINFKVASPETVSNPTFFSFTRDGASYFFSAKRKSWNGGYGEFQIPVRVYRGEKRAEKRKTSSDRIKLRIPSISEPVPVQILNSSRKGMQVEVYSESLPAMIPVIGGTLEIAVGEETIPGEIRHIVEHLGNTENQIVYRVGLETGIRRKTANAITYSPDNWIETWHGPSRPLRNKRLLQSERVSYKDYQGREIVGLLHVNNPKLPAIVIIIPPAFARKKESFATLALTLLTNFAAVGENIAVLRYDGTNRPGESANSNPDVRPGNEMVGYRINQSYTDLETTMNWVHNNGKVQVDKTALITFDMAALEARRLQTSLENPQADHWISVMGVASAQNALKNMLCGLDAIANHRMGIPVGTMNLCGQQIDMDRMIADIIHLGYTTTSDAREAMAQIESPITWIYGTHDKWTDPEEIRDIMSVASPGERELIEIPSTHNLRASDDGIASFQIISDAILRQLAGSSGPAVMPDNSELTELIARERESVIGEKNLDIPGFWKSYMLGDRIDGGYDNYGELAEFQEFAQLELALLKPMVGESIADMGCGTGLITQAILFDLGTSITTLAGTKLIGIDLIPELLTKANEKYNRLSKKNPKLKEVEITWKSLNLEPFPLAGIRDVLNQPGAKFIEQLRGKVQGVSCECFDKFRELDRELMSEILEGKTINASIRQIIEKSIGPKELPLLEDINLGARFIVGNLTQKDLKISLGKGTEALNAQQLQNLRSSDLALQKLDFGSWTRDGKLPLEDDSFDAIYGSLLLPYLFAPAEAVKEFTRMLKPGGRILLSTMKPDFDILSIFSSHAKSSNGNFHEKNLEKVHSMLGEAAKLLSLEEDGWFRFLSEEELRNMMVKAGLAKIQIVQGLGAPPQAIIATGKKELTSITTPKASRDFP
;
A
#
# COMPACT_ATOMS: atom_id res chain seq x y z
N MET A 1 43.68 -30.02 36.93
CA MET A 1 42.57 -29.27 37.56
C MET A 1 42.16 -28.15 36.62
N GLU A 2 41.20 -28.41 35.74
CA GLU A 2 40.65 -27.42 34.82
C GLU A 2 39.84 -26.39 35.60
N LYS A 3 40.16 -25.10 35.42
CA LYS A 3 39.31 -24.00 35.89
C LYS A 3 38.00 -24.09 35.10
N ARG A 4 36.91 -24.57 35.73
CA ARG A 4 35.56 -24.48 35.15
C ARG A 4 35.30 -23.03 34.72
N ARG A 5 35.08 -22.80 33.42
CA ARG A 5 34.62 -21.52 32.89
C ARG A 5 33.25 -21.24 33.52
N VAL A 6 33.18 -20.23 34.40
CA VAL A 6 31.92 -19.76 34.97
C VAL A 6 31.26 -18.86 33.92
N VAL A 7 30.16 -19.31 33.33
CA VAL A 7 29.31 -18.47 32.47
C VAL A 7 28.61 -17.45 33.36
N ARG A 8 28.73 -16.15 33.02
CA ARG A 8 28.09 -15.04 33.74
C ARG A 8 27.05 -14.38 32.84
N TYR A 9 25.88 -14.12 33.40
CA TYR A 9 24.79 -13.41 32.76
C TYR A 9 24.82 -11.96 33.26
N HIS A 10 24.91 -10.99 32.36
CA HIS A 10 24.84 -9.57 32.71
C HIS A 10 23.36 -9.21 32.89
N LEU A 11 22.96 -8.86 34.10
CA LEU A 11 21.57 -8.57 34.45
C LEU A 11 21.56 -7.51 35.54
N GLU A 12 20.85 -6.40 35.30
CA GLU A 12 20.63 -5.35 36.31
C GLU A 12 19.26 -5.52 36.96
N GLU A 13 19.25 -6.03 38.19
CA GLU A 13 18.03 -6.26 38.97
C GLU A 13 18.20 -5.84 40.42
N PHE A 14 17.11 -5.36 41.04
CA PHE A 14 17.13 -4.99 42.45
C PHE A 14 17.10 -6.24 43.33
N VAL A 15 18.13 -6.41 44.15
CA VAL A 15 18.25 -7.49 45.13
C VAL A 15 18.30 -6.93 46.55
N ARG A 16 17.84 -7.72 47.52
CA ARG A 16 17.95 -7.38 48.95
C ARG A 16 18.99 -8.27 49.61
N LEU A 17 19.98 -7.63 50.22
CA LEU A 17 20.94 -8.27 51.10
C LEU A 17 20.41 -8.24 52.53
N GLU A 18 20.28 -9.40 53.15
CA GLU A 18 19.88 -9.54 54.55
C GLU A 18 21.12 -9.89 55.38
N GLY A 19 21.54 -8.98 56.27
CA GLY A 19 22.52 -9.23 57.31
C GLY A 19 21.83 -9.43 58.66
N GLU A 20 22.57 -9.87 59.69
CA GLU A 20 22.01 -10.20 61.02
C GLU A 20 21.16 -9.08 61.68
N LYS A 21 21.32 -7.81 61.26
CA LYS A 21 20.59 -6.65 61.82
C LYS A 21 20.05 -5.63 60.82
N GLU A 22 20.34 -5.75 59.52
CA GLU A 22 19.94 -4.75 58.51
C GLU A 22 19.58 -5.37 57.16
N LYS A 23 18.65 -4.73 56.45
CA LYS A 23 18.28 -5.05 55.06
C LYS A 23 18.82 -3.96 54.14
N ILE A 24 19.70 -4.34 53.23
CA ILE A 24 20.43 -3.40 52.36
C ILE A 24 19.96 -3.63 50.92
N PRO A 25 19.39 -2.61 50.24
CA PRO A 25 19.11 -2.70 48.82
C PRO A 25 20.41 -2.65 48.03
N ALA A 26 20.53 -3.51 47.03
CA ALA A 26 21.68 -3.58 46.13
C ALA A 26 21.22 -3.84 44.70
N THR A 27 22.01 -3.43 43.73
CA THR A 27 21.77 -3.72 42.31
C THR A 27 22.68 -4.86 41.91
N MET A 28 22.11 -6.01 41.55
CA MET A 28 22.89 -7.09 40.94
C MET A 28 23.32 -6.65 39.54
N VAL A 29 24.52 -7.00 39.12
CA VAL A 29 25.07 -6.60 37.81
C VAL A 29 25.46 -7.82 36.98
N ASP A 30 25.92 -8.88 37.64
CA ASP A 30 26.15 -10.18 37.00
C ASP A 30 25.72 -11.33 37.91
N LEU A 31 25.31 -12.44 37.29
CA LEU A 31 24.88 -13.66 37.96
C LEU A 31 25.54 -14.88 37.32
N SER A 32 25.85 -15.88 38.14
CA SER A 32 26.28 -17.21 37.73
C SER A 32 25.68 -18.26 38.68
N ARG A 33 25.76 -19.54 38.30
CA ARG A 33 25.31 -20.64 39.17
C ARG A 33 26.06 -20.73 40.51
N SER A 34 27.25 -20.13 40.60
CA SER A 34 28.09 -20.12 41.80
C SER A 34 28.02 -18.83 42.62
N GLY A 35 27.46 -17.74 42.08
CA GLY A 35 27.48 -16.44 42.76
C GLY A 35 27.05 -15.27 41.88
N MET A 36 27.05 -14.06 42.43
CA MET A 36 26.64 -12.82 41.76
C MET A 36 27.56 -11.66 42.11
N ARG A 37 27.58 -10.62 41.28
CA ARG A 37 28.14 -9.31 41.62
C ARG A 37 27.02 -8.32 41.90
N VAL A 38 27.15 -7.56 42.98
CA VAL A 38 26.18 -6.54 43.40
C VAL A 38 26.87 -5.21 43.65
N ILE A 39 26.16 -4.10 43.41
CA ILE A 39 26.58 -2.73 43.70
C ILE A 39 25.70 -2.17 44.83
N ILE A 40 26.35 -1.57 45.83
CA ILE A 40 25.69 -0.95 46.98
C ILE A 40 26.07 0.53 47.05
N ASN A 41 25.07 1.41 47.07
CA ASN A 41 25.25 2.86 47.04
C ASN A 41 25.41 3.51 48.43
N LYS A 42 25.59 2.71 49.49
CA LYS A 42 25.86 3.18 50.86
C LYS A 42 27.21 2.68 51.37
N PRO A 43 28.05 3.53 52.00
CA PRO A 43 29.28 3.08 52.66
C PRO A 43 28.93 2.36 53.96
N ILE A 44 29.09 1.03 53.99
CA ILE A 44 28.87 0.20 55.17
C ILE A 44 30.20 -0.50 55.51
N ASP A 45 30.58 -0.53 56.79
CA ASP A 45 31.79 -1.21 57.25
C ASP A 45 31.55 -2.73 57.36
N PHE A 46 31.81 -3.45 56.27
CA PHE A 46 31.52 -4.87 56.14
C PHE A 46 32.46 -5.80 56.90
N ASN A 47 33.52 -5.28 57.56
CA ASN A 47 34.39 -6.10 58.41
C ASN A 47 33.66 -6.75 59.60
N LYS A 48 32.43 -6.32 59.91
CA LYS A 48 31.58 -6.86 60.98
C LYS A 48 30.51 -7.85 60.51
N VAL A 49 30.36 -8.08 59.20
CA VAL A 49 29.26 -8.90 58.66
C VAL A 49 29.72 -10.35 58.50
N LYS A 50 29.25 -11.24 59.40
CA LYS A 50 29.65 -12.66 59.43
C LYS A 50 28.83 -13.56 58.49
N ARG A 51 27.59 -13.18 58.15
CA ARG A 51 26.69 -13.89 57.24
C ARG A 51 25.84 -12.89 56.46
N ILE A 52 25.71 -13.09 55.15
CA ILE A 52 24.82 -12.34 54.26
C ILE A 52 23.96 -13.35 53.54
N SER A 53 22.67 -13.07 53.39
CA SER A 53 21.84 -13.81 52.43
C SER A 53 21.27 -12.87 51.38
N VAL A 54 21.08 -13.39 50.17
CA VAL A 54 20.46 -12.65 49.06
C VAL A 54 19.06 -13.19 48.84
N LYS A 55 18.07 -12.29 48.78
CA LYS A 55 16.73 -12.63 48.34
C LYS A 55 16.55 -12.24 46.89
N LEU A 56 16.35 -13.24 46.03
CA LEU A 56 16.13 -13.07 44.60
C LEU A 56 14.67 -12.69 44.31
N PRO A 57 14.39 -11.84 43.31
CA PRO A 57 13.03 -11.47 42.92
C PRO A 57 12.17 -12.70 42.58
N GLY A 58 10.93 -12.74 43.11
CA GLY A 58 9.97 -13.81 42.81
C GLY A 58 10.19 -15.14 43.55
N ILE A 59 11.28 -15.32 44.30
CA ILE A 59 11.52 -16.52 45.12
C ILE A 59 10.99 -16.30 46.54
N GLY A 60 9.90 -16.98 46.91
CA GLY A 60 9.41 -17.05 48.29
C GLY A 60 10.28 -18.00 49.13
N GLY A 61 10.67 -17.59 50.35
CA GLY A 61 11.48 -18.41 51.27
C GLY A 61 12.54 -17.61 52.06
N GLU A 62 13.39 -18.33 52.80
CA GLU A 62 14.60 -17.80 53.44
C GLU A 62 15.65 -17.42 52.37
N GLY A 63 16.35 -16.29 52.55
CA GLY A 63 17.35 -15.80 51.58
C GLY A 63 18.52 -16.77 51.39
N ILE A 64 19.15 -16.75 50.21
CA ILE A 64 20.26 -17.64 49.86
C ILE A 64 21.54 -17.15 50.57
N PRO A 65 22.13 -17.94 51.49
CA PRO A 65 23.35 -17.53 52.17
C PRO A 65 24.51 -17.39 51.19
N CYS A 66 25.24 -16.29 51.31
CA CYS A 66 26.35 -15.88 50.47
C CYS A 66 27.60 -15.55 51.29
N GLN A 67 28.76 -15.78 50.71
CA GLN A 67 30.05 -15.31 51.22
C GLN A 67 30.58 -14.20 50.32
N ILE A 68 31.05 -13.10 50.92
CA ILE A 68 31.75 -12.06 50.18
C ILE A 68 33.14 -12.58 49.79
N ARG A 69 33.42 -12.65 48.49
CA ARG A 69 34.73 -13.05 47.96
C ARG A 69 35.62 -11.88 47.58
N ARG A 70 35.03 -10.74 47.25
CA ARG A 70 35.76 -9.55 46.82
C ARG A 70 34.92 -8.31 47.08
N ASN A 71 35.54 -7.23 47.54
CA ASN A 71 34.96 -5.89 47.55
C ASN A 71 35.91 -4.90 46.88
N VAL A 72 35.38 -4.02 46.02
CA VAL A 72 36.14 -2.95 45.37
C VAL A 72 35.29 -1.68 45.38
N LYS A 73 35.90 -0.54 45.68
CA LYS A 73 35.21 0.75 45.59
C LYS A 73 35.21 1.21 44.13
N GLY A 74 34.03 1.24 43.49
CA GLY A 74 33.83 1.69 42.11
C GLY A 74 33.31 3.13 42.02
N VAL A 75 33.11 3.62 40.80
CA VAL A 75 32.67 5.01 40.52
C VAL A 75 31.21 5.26 40.94
N GLY A 76 30.37 4.22 40.95
CA GLY A 76 28.94 4.30 41.30
C GLY A 76 28.56 3.75 42.68
N GLY A 77 29.51 3.25 43.47
CA GLY A 77 29.23 2.61 44.76
C GLY A 77 30.27 1.55 45.13
N TRP A 78 29.99 0.75 46.16
CA TRP A 78 30.81 -0.40 46.52
C TRP A 78 30.38 -1.64 45.72
N GLU A 79 31.29 -2.23 44.96
CA GLU A 79 31.06 -3.47 44.22
C GLU A 79 31.47 -4.67 45.05
N PHE A 80 30.56 -5.64 45.19
CA PHE A 80 30.80 -6.87 45.93
C PHE A 80 30.60 -8.09 45.03
N GLY A 81 31.59 -8.99 45.04
CA GLY A 81 31.43 -10.35 44.52
C GLY A 81 30.94 -11.27 45.63
N LEU A 82 29.73 -11.77 45.50
CA LEU A 82 29.08 -12.70 46.41
C LEU A 82 29.12 -14.11 45.81
N GLU A 83 29.60 -15.09 46.56
CA GLU A 83 29.51 -16.51 46.19
C GLU A 83 28.41 -17.17 47.00
N PHE A 84 27.56 -17.97 46.35
CA PHE A 84 26.53 -18.73 47.03
C PHE A 84 27.17 -19.84 47.88
N SER A 85 26.96 -19.80 49.19
CA SER A 85 27.34 -20.87 50.11
C SER A 85 26.22 -21.91 50.14
N GLY A 86 26.06 -22.65 49.04
CA GLY A 86 25.05 -23.69 48.93
C GLY A 86 25.44 -24.94 49.74
N GLU A 87 24.82 -25.17 50.89
CA GLU A 87 24.99 -26.41 51.66
C GLU A 87 23.88 -27.44 51.39
N THR A 88 22.81 -27.09 50.66
CA THR A 88 21.69 -28.02 50.38
C THR A 88 21.32 -28.06 48.89
N ASN A 89 21.05 -29.26 48.37
CA ASN A 89 20.63 -29.49 46.98
C ASN A 89 19.38 -28.67 46.58
N ALA A 90 18.51 -28.33 47.53
CA ALA A 90 17.32 -27.52 47.31
C ALA A 90 17.64 -26.06 46.92
N GLN A 91 18.67 -25.45 47.51
CA GLN A 91 19.07 -24.06 47.22
C GLN A 91 19.77 -23.93 45.87
N VAL A 92 20.60 -24.91 45.51
CA VAL A 92 21.20 -25.02 44.17
C VAL A 92 20.10 -25.21 43.12
N LEU A 93 19.05 -25.99 43.43
CA LEU A 93 17.91 -26.16 42.55
C LEU A 93 17.09 -24.87 42.38
N LEU A 94 17.00 -24.02 43.40
CA LEU A 94 16.30 -22.72 43.33
C LEU A 94 17.06 -21.72 42.45
N VAL A 95 18.38 -21.62 42.62
CA VAL A 95 19.22 -20.76 41.76
C VAL A 95 19.21 -21.27 40.33
N ASN A 96 19.31 -22.59 40.12
CA ASN A 96 19.22 -23.18 38.78
C ASN A 96 17.82 -22.98 38.19
N ARG A 97 16.72 -23.21 38.92
CA ARG A 97 15.36 -22.94 38.42
C ARG A 97 15.15 -21.47 38.08
N TRP A 98 15.75 -20.55 38.83
CA TRP A 98 15.62 -19.13 38.55
C TRP A 98 16.47 -18.70 37.34
N ILE A 99 17.70 -19.20 37.21
CA ILE A 99 18.52 -19.01 36.00
C ILE A 99 17.83 -19.65 34.80
N ASP A 100 17.32 -20.87 34.93
CA ASP A 100 16.55 -21.55 33.88
C ASP A 100 15.23 -20.82 33.60
N SER A 101 14.62 -20.15 34.59
CA SER A 101 13.46 -19.27 34.41
C SER A 101 13.83 -17.98 33.69
N LEU A 102 15.01 -17.41 33.93
CA LEU A 102 15.53 -16.24 33.21
C LEU A 102 15.91 -16.60 31.77
N GLU A 103 16.51 -17.78 31.56
CA GLU A 103 16.81 -18.35 30.23
C GLU A 103 15.53 -18.73 29.48
N LYS A 104 14.51 -19.22 30.19
CA LYS A 104 13.16 -19.40 29.65
C LYS A 104 12.41 -18.08 29.49
N HIS A 105 12.66 -17.03 30.27
CA HIS A 105 12.05 -15.71 30.05
C HIS A 105 12.72 -14.95 28.89
N THR A 106 14.00 -15.22 28.61
CA THR A 106 14.70 -14.72 27.41
C THR A 106 14.36 -15.51 26.15
N ASN A 107 14.06 -16.81 26.26
CA ASN A 107 13.66 -17.66 25.11
C ASN A 107 12.15 -17.98 25.01
N GLN A 108 11.34 -17.59 26.00
CA GLN A 108 9.87 -17.67 26.02
C GLN A 108 9.31 -16.35 26.53
N SER A 109 9.58 -15.29 25.78
CA SER A 109 8.73 -14.10 25.81
C SER A 109 7.57 -14.32 24.84
N GLU A 110 6.62 -15.17 25.24
CA GLU A 110 5.21 -14.87 24.99
C GLU A 110 4.47 -14.76 26.34
N PRO A 111 3.53 -13.82 26.48
CA PRO A 111 3.35 -13.12 27.74
C PRO A 111 1.91 -13.21 28.27
N ILE A 112 1.74 -13.76 29.46
CA ILE A 112 0.49 -13.69 30.22
C ILE A 112 0.67 -12.60 31.29
N SER A 113 0.04 -11.44 31.31
CA SER A 113 -1.07 -10.86 30.53
C SER A 113 -0.61 -9.56 29.88
N LEU A 114 -0.27 -9.67 28.60
CA LEU A 114 0.07 -8.55 27.72
C LEU A 114 -1.13 -8.13 26.86
N GLN A 115 -2.36 -8.33 27.32
CA GLN A 115 -3.53 -7.78 26.62
C GLN A 115 -3.51 -6.24 26.55
N SER A 116 -2.66 -5.57 27.35
CA SER A 116 -2.49 -4.12 27.38
C SER A 116 -1.21 -3.55 26.74
N ARG A 117 -0.25 -4.37 26.24
CA ARG A 117 0.87 -3.85 25.40
C ARG A 117 0.96 -4.54 24.04
N ARG A 118 -0.19 -4.62 23.35
CA ARG A 118 -0.31 -5.05 21.94
C ARG A 118 -0.18 -3.92 20.91
N ALA A 119 0.07 -2.68 21.34
CA ALA A 119 0.24 -1.53 20.45
C ALA A 119 1.73 -1.10 20.39
N PRO A 120 2.26 -0.72 19.22
CA PRO A 120 3.59 -0.11 19.12
C PRO A 120 3.68 1.09 20.07
N ARG A 121 4.72 1.17 20.91
CA ARG A 121 4.97 2.35 21.76
C ARG A 121 6.24 3.06 21.31
N MET A 122 6.18 4.38 21.25
CA MET A 122 7.29 5.27 20.98
C MET A 122 7.89 5.77 22.29
N ARG A 123 9.21 5.67 22.45
CA ARG A 123 9.93 6.41 23.50
C ARG A 123 10.08 7.87 23.09
N CYS A 124 9.17 8.71 23.57
CA CYS A 124 9.24 10.17 23.45
C CYS A 124 9.00 10.83 24.80
N THR A 125 9.25 12.14 24.88
CA THR A 125 8.86 13.00 25.99
C THR A 125 8.18 14.24 25.41
N ILE A 126 6.89 14.38 25.68
CA ILE A 126 6.07 15.54 25.28
C ILE A 126 5.80 16.34 26.54
N THR A 127 6.29 17.57 26.58
CA THR A 127 6.11 18.49 27.71
C THR A 127 4.93 19.43 27.53
N ASP A 128 4.46 19.60 26.29
CA ASP A 128 3.30 20.42 25.96
C ASP A 128 2.02 19.58 26.10
N ILE A 129 1.58 19.44 27.35
CA ILE A 129 0.44 18.63 27.76
C ILE A 129 -0.38 19.37 28.81
N GLU A 130 -1.68 19.45 28.58
CA GLU A 130 -2.66 19.99 29.51
C GLU A 130 -3.58 18.87 30.01
N CYS A 131 -3.98 18.98 31.27
CA CYS A 131 -4.93 18.06 31.90
C CYS A 131 -6.15 18.86 32.35
N THR A 132 -7.36 18.36 32.09
CA THR A 132 -8.58 19.04 32.52
C THR A 132 -8.75 19.09 34.04
N ASN A 133 -8.05 18.24 34.78
CA ASN A 133 -8.07 18.24 36.25
C ASN A 133 -7.03 19.22 36.80
N ARG A 134 -7.52 20.32 37.41
CA ARG A 134 -6.69 21.43 37.91
C ARG A 134 -5.82 21.09 39.12
N ASP A 135 -6.14 20.00 39.83
CA ASP A 135 -5.39 19.55 41.02
C ASP A 135 -4.19 18.67 40.66
N LEU A 136 -4.00 18.37 39.36
CA LEU A 136 -2.90 17.57 38.83
C LEU A 136 -2.01 18.44 37.92
N VAL A 137 -0.72 18.46 38.22
CA VAL A 137 0.28 19.09 37.35
C VAL A 137 1.00 17.98 36.58
N ILE A 138 0.80 17.92 35.26
CA ILE A 138 1.49 16.97 34.39
C ILE A 138 2.72 17.67 33.79
N TYR A 139 3.90 17.11 34.01
CA TYR A 139 5.16 17.64 33.50
C TYR A 139 5.49 17.10 32.10
N SER A 140 5.17 15.83 31.86
CA SER A 140 5.36 15.22 30.55
C SER A 140 4.50 13.99 30.33
N ALA A 141 4.16 13.76 29.06
CA ALA A 141 3.76 12.46 28.53
C ALA A 141 4.97 11.77 27.91
N GLN A 142 5.16 10.52 28.26
CA GLN A 142 6.26 9.66 27.86
C GLN A 142 5.71 8.34 27.31
N ASN A 143 6.52 7.61 26.55
CA ASN A 143 6.24 6.22 26.14
C ASN A 143 4.82 6.01 25.57
N ILE A 144 4.51 6.76 24.50
CA ILE A 144 3.18 6.93 23.93
C ILE A 144 2.88 5.83 22.91
N SER A 145 1.63 5.38 22.85
CA SER A 145 1.12 4.43 21.85
C SER A 145 -0.31 4.78 21.48
N THR A 146 -0.83 4.13 20.45
CA THR A 146 -2.23 4.26 20.01
C THR A 146 -3.25 3.81 21.05
N ARG A 147 -2.80 3.15 22.13
CA ARG A 147 -3.66 2.62 23.20
C ARG A 147 -3.29 3.07 24.61
N GLY A 148 -2.23 3.85 24.78
CA GLY A 148 -1.80 4.25 26.12
C GLY A 148 -0.60 5.16 26.15
N VAL A 149 -0.46 5.89 27.25
CA VAL A 149 0.58 6.90 27.50
C VAL A 149 1.11 6.72 28.93
N LEU A 150 2.40 6.98 29.14
CA LEU A 150 2.98 7.11 30.46
C LEU A 150 3.01 8.61 30.80
N ILE A 151 2.58 9.03 31.97
CA ILE A 151 2.68 10.44 32.37
C ILE A 151 3.56 10.57 33.60
N GLN A 152 4.25 11.71 33.70
CA GLN A 152 4.97 12.13 34.89
C GLN A 152 4.40 13.46 35.37
N GLY A 153 4.07 13.55 36.66
CA GLY A 153 3.39 14.71 37.23
C GLY A 153 3.47 14.77 38.75
N SER A 154 2.78 15.73 39.36
CA SER A 154 2.61 15.86 40.81
C SER A 154 1.15 16.13 41.16
N GLY A 155 0.68 15.60 42.30
CA GLY A 155 -0.69 15.71 42.79
C GLY A 155 -1.25 14.36 43.26
N GLU A 156 -2.51 14.32 43.69
CA GLU A 156 -3.19 13.09 44.12
C GLU A 156 -3.83 12.37 42.93
N LEU A 157 -3.38 11.14 42.63
CA LEU A 157 -3.91 10.30 41.54
C LEU A 157 -4.05 8.84 41.99
N LYS A 158 -5.13 8.17 41.61
CA LYS A 158 -5.40 6.76 41.95
C LYS A 158 -5.55 5.89 40.70
N SER A 159 -5.25 4.60 40.83
CA SER A 159 -5.55 3.62 39.77
C SER A 159 -7.07 3.56 39.55
N GLY A 160 -7.49 3.60 38.29
CA GLY A 160 -8.89 3.65 37.88
C GLY A 160 -9.42 5.06 37.54
N ASP A 161 -8.72 6.13 37.93
CA ASP A 161 -9.15 7.50 37.65
C ASP A 161 -9.20 7.78 36.13
N MET A 162 -10.13 8.65 35.72
CA MET A 162 -10.26 9.10 34.34
C MET A 162 -9.62 10.48 34.18
N LEU A 163 -8.81 10.64 33.14
CA LEU A 163 -8.12 11.89 32.81
C LEU A 163 -8.41 12.26 31.35
N SER A 164 -8.76 13.52 31.11
CA SER A 164 -8.76 14.09 29.76
C SER A 164 -7.48 14.89 29.58
N LEU A 165 -6.71 14.52 28.56
CA LEU A 165 -5.42 15.11 28.24
C LEU A 165 -5.50 15.75 26.87
N GLU A 166 -4.98 16.96 26.77
CA GLU A 166 -4.76 17.67 25.52
C GLU A 166 -3.25 17.83 25.33
N MET A 167 -2.70 17.36 24.21
CA MET A 167 -1.25 17.39 24.00
C MET A 167 -0.91 17.80 22.58
N ASN A 168 0.11 18.67 22.45
CA ASN A 168 0.66 19.06 21.16
C ASN A 168 1.74 18.06 20.76
N LEU A 169 1.48 17.31 19.69
CA LEU A 169 2.46 16.43 19.09
C LEU A 169 3.39 17.28 18.20
N PRO A 170 4.74 17.14 18.25
CA PRO A 170 5.70 18.03 17.61
C PRO A 170 5.54 18.26 16.09
N VAL A 171 4.87 17.34 15.39
CA VAL A 171 4.69 17.34 13.92
C VAL A 171 3.32 17.93 13.50
N PHE A 172 2.41 18.17 14.45
CA PHE A 172 1.03 18.57 14.16
C PHE A 172 0.72 19.96 14.69
N SER A 173 0.04 20.79 13.88
CA SER A 173 -0.34 22.17 14.22
C SER A 173 -1.50 22.29 15.20
N CYS A 174 -2.23 21.21 15.46
CA CYS A 174 -3.35 21.21 16.40
C CYS A 174 -3.20 20.05 17.39
N PRO A 175 -3.51 20.28 18.67
CA PRO A 175 -3.38 19.27 19.72
C PRO A 175 -4.25 18.05 19.44
N ILE A 176 -3.86 16.93 20.05
CA ILE A 176 -4.73 15.77 20.17
C ILE A 176 -5.41 15.79 21.54
N SER A 177 -6.68 15.36 21.56
CA SER A 177 -7.44 15.21 22.79
C SER A 177 -7.74 13.74 23.03
N ILE A 178 -7.36 13.24 24.21
CA ILE A 178 -7.51 11.83 24.60
C ILE A 178 -8.19 11.72 25.96
N GLU A 179 -9.18 10.83 26.05
CA GLU A 179 -9.71 10.38 27.34
C GLU A 179 -9.00 9.10 27.73
N THR A 180 -8.46 9.08 28.95
CA THR A 180 -7.60 8.01 29.44
C THR A 180 -8.03 7.53 30.80
N ARG A 181 -7.65 6.30 31.14
CA ARG A 181 -7.84 5.68 32.46
C ARG A 181 -6.50 5.31 33.06
N VAL A 182 -6.27 5.65 34.31
CA VAL A 182 -5.07 5.25 35.06
C VAL A 182 -5.09 3.74 35.26
N VAL A 183 -4.10 3.03 34.71
CA VAL A 183 -3.95 1.58 34.84
C VAL A 183 -3.09 1.25 36.07
N TYR A 184 -1.96 1.93 36.23
CA TYR A 184 -1.07 1.76 37.38
C TYR A 184 -0.38 3.07 37.74
N LEU A 185 0.02 3.18 39.02
CA LEU A 185 0.78 4.30 39.56
C LEU A 185 2.08 3.77 40.16
N ILE A 186 3.19 4.43 39.87
CA ILE A 186 4.48 4.22 40.53
C ILE A 186 4.67 5.42 41.43
N ASP A 187 4.49 5.19 42.72
CA ASP A 187 4.54 6.21 43.74
C ASP A 187 5.98 6.40 44.22
N SER A 188 6.51 7.62 44.06
CA SER A 188 7.83 8.00 44.57
C SER A 188 7.72 8.80 45.88
N GLY A 189 6.61 8.72 46.60
CA GLY A 189 6.43 9.34 47.92
C GLY A 189 6.00 10.82 47.85
N PRO A 190 5.57 11.38 49.00
CA PRO A 190 4.78 12.63 49.06
C PRO A 190 5.49 13.92 48.62
N GLU A 191 6.81 13.88 48.34
CA GLU A 191 7.58 15.03 47.83
C GLU A 191 8.18 14.82 46.43
N ASN A 192 7.87 13.71 45.74
CA ASN A 192 8.42 13.42 44.42
C ASN A 192 7.33 13.32 43.32
N PRO A 193 7.70 13.54 42.04
CA PRO A 193 6.80 13.30 40.92
C PRO A 193 6.31 11.85 40.88
N PHE A 194 5.01 11.65 40.65
CA PHE A 194 4.44 10.34 40.34
C PHE A 194 4.72 9.99 38.88
N GLN A 195 4.76 8.69 38.60
CA GLN A 195 4.70 8.18 37.23
C GLN A 195 3.47 7.28 37.08
N ALA A 196 2.58 7.59 36.14
CA ALA A 196 1.33 6.86 35.96
C ALA A 196 1.19 6.30 34.54
N GLY A 197 0.90 5.01 34.42
CA GLY A 197 0.57 4.38 33.16
C GLY A 197 -0.92 4.53 32.86
N LEU A 198 -1.26 5.15 31.73
CA LEU A 198 -2.64 5.39 31.31
C LEU A 198 -3.00 4.54 30.08
N SER A 199 -4.24 4.08 30.01
CA SER A 199 -4.85 3.47 28.82
C SER A 199 -5.79 4.48 28.16
N ILE A 200 -5.71 4.63 26.84
CA ILE A 200 -6.65 5.46 26.09
C ILE A 200 -7.99 4.71 26.03
N VAL A 201 -9.06 5.40 26.44
CA VAL A 201 -10.43 4.86 26.46
C VAL A 201 -11.25 5.44 25.31
N ARG A 202 -11.09 6.73 25.02
CA ARG A 202 -11.68 7.39 23.85
C ARG A 202 -10.72 8.38 23.24
N ILE A 203 -10.80 8.50 21.92
CA ILE A 203 -10.05 9.43 21.10
C ILE A 203 -10.89 9.71 19.85
N ASN A 204 -10.95 10.96 19.39
CA ASN A 204 -11.66 11.27 18.16
C ASN A 204 -10.84 10.81 16.93
N ALA A 205 -11.50 10.61 15.78
CA ALA A 205 -10.87 10.05 14.58
C ALA A 205 -9.62 10.84 14.16
N THR A 206 -9.71 12.17 14.09
CA THR A 206 -8.59 13.05 13.70
C THR A 206 -7.41 12.93 14.67
N SER A 207 -7.66 12.89 15.98
CA SER A 207 -6.61 12.72 17.00
C SER A 207 -6.00 11.32 16.97
N GLN A 208 -6.80 10.29 16.65
CA GLN A 208 -6.34 8.91 16.52
C GLN A 208 -5.40 8.73 15.33
N ASP A 209 -5.74 9.32 14.18
CA ASP A 209 -4.89 9.29 12.99
C ASP A 209 -3.55 9.99 13.26
N LYS A 210 -3.59 11.19 13.85
CA LYS A 210 -2.38 11.93 14.24
C LYS A 210 -1.49 11.14 15.20
N LEU A 211 -2.09 10.49 16.20
CA LEU A 211 -1.37 9.68 17.18
C LEU A 211 -0.77 8.41 16.55
N GLN A 212 -1.51 7.73 15.66
CA GLN A 212 -1.03 6.57 14.91
C GLN A 212 0.16 6.95 14.01
N GLN A 213 0.02 8.05 13.28
CA GLN A 213 1.04 8.55 12.37
C GLN A 213 2.29 9.01 13.13
N PHE A 214 2.14 9.77 14.22
CA PHE A 214 3.26 10.13 15.09
C PHE A 214 4.04 8.90 15.56
N VAL A 215 3.33 7.90 16.08
CA VAL A 215 3.92 6.63 16.54
C VAL A 215 4.65 5.90 15.42
N SER A 216 4.10 5.87 14.20
CA SER A 216 4.74 5.24 13.04
C SER A 216 6.02 5.98 12.63
N ASP A 217 5.93 7.31 12.43
CA ASP A 217 7.02 8.14 11.90
C ASP A 217 8.23 8.15 12.85
N THR A 218 8.02 8.37 14.15
CA THR A 218 9.15 8.49 15.10
C THR A 218 9.74 7.14 15.50
N SER A 219 8.97 6.05 15.45
CA SER A 219 9.48 4.70 15.77
C SER A 219 10.52 4.22 14.76
N HIS A 220 10.41 4.61 13.48
CA HIS A 220 11.39 4.27 12.45
C HIS A 220 12.77 4.88 12.73
N ASN A 221 12.80 6.17 13.06
CA ASN A 221 14.04 6.94 13.21
C ASN A 221 14.75 6.67 14.55
N LEU A 222 13.99 6.45 15.63
CA LEU A 222 14.54 6.03 16.93
C LEU A 222 15.17 4.62 16.86
N ALA A 223 14.60 3.70 16.08
CA ALA A 223 15.11 2.35 15.93
C ALA A 223 16.47 2.33 15.21
N ILE A 224 16.63 3.16 14.18
CA ILE A 224 17.89 3.33 13.45
C ILE A 224 18.97 3.93 14.37
N LEU A 225 18.63 4.93 15.19
CA LEU A 225 19.54 5.56 16.14
C LEU A 225 20.03 4.58 17.24
N GLU A 226 19.13 3.83 17.86
CA GLU A 226 19.47 2.84 18.89
C GLU A 226 20.36 1.73 18.32
N TYR A 227 20.10 1.28 17.10
CA TYR A 227 20.95 0.31 16.43
C TYR A 227 22.36 0.83 16.11
N HIS A 228 22.46 2.06 15.60
CA HIS A 228 23.74 2.72 15.37
C HIS A 228 24.58 2.80 16.66
N LYS A 229 23.94 3.11 17.79
CA LYS A 229 24.56 3.11 19.12
C LYS A 229 24.94 1.70 19.59
N GLN A 230 24.14 0.68 19.27
CA GLN A 230 24.40 -0.71 19.63
C GLN A 230 25.54 -1.34 18.84
N MET A 231 25.61 -1.13 17.52
CA MET A 231 26.70 -1.66 16.67
C MET A 231 28.08 -1.14 17.01
N ILE A 232 28.16 0.11 17.47
CA ILE A 232 29.42 0.69 17.97
C ILE A 232 29.80 0.08 19.32
N LYS A 233 28.82 -0.22 20.19
CA LYS A 233 29.05 -0.81 21.52
C LYS A 233 29.43 -2.29 21.47
N ASP A 234 28.79 -3.07 20.59
CA ASP A 234 28.85 -4.54 20.64
C ASP A 234 30.01 -5.17 19.83
N GLU A 235 30.93 -4.36 19.28
CA GLU A 235 32.03 -4.83 18.41
C GLU A 235 31.61 -6.00 17.49
N SER A 236 30.73 -5.70 16.52
CA SER A 236 30.17 -6.71 15.64
C SER A 236 31.24 -7.62 15.01
N SER A 237 30.90 -8.87 14.69
CA SER A 237 31.85 -9.83 14.10
C SER A 237 32.55 -9.24 12.86
N GLU A 238 33.88 -9.43 12.75
CA GLU A 238 34.73 -8.93 11.64
C GLU A 238 34.15 -9.21 10.24
N ARG A 239 33.33 -10.25 10.09
CA ARG A 239 32.67 -10.64 8.82
C ARG A 239 31.71 -9.58 8.24
N PHE A 240 31.24 -8.63 9.07
CA PHE A 240 30.33 -7.54 8.66
C PHE A 240 31.01 -6.18 8.61
N GLN A 241 32.33 -6.14 8.74
CA GLN A 241 33.10 -4.92 8.79
C GLN A 241 34.01 -4.80 7.56
N ILE A 242 34.08 -3.59 7.02
CA ILE A 242 35.04 -3.17 6.00
C ILE A 242 35.93 -2.14 6.67
N SER A 243 37.24 -2.35 6.64
CA SER A 243 38.21 -1.50 7.35
C SER A 243 39.44 -1.20 6.49
N GLY A 244 40.20 -0.19 6.91
CA GLY A 244 41.46 0.19 6.27
C GLY A 244 41.28 0.65 4.81
N THR A 245 42.19 0.21 3.93
CA THR A 245 42.26 0.64 2.52
C THR A 245 40.97 0.34 1.74
N GLN A 246 40.25 -0.73 2.09
CA GLN A 246 38.99 -1.09 1.42
C GLN A 246 37.87 -0.07 1.67
N ALA A 247 37.80 0.52 2.87
CA ALA A 247 36.85 1.59 3.16
C ALA A 247 37.19 2.84 2.34
N ILE A 248 38.46 3.19 2.20
CA ILE A 248 38.91 4.33 1.38
C ILE A 248 38.54 4.12 -0.10
N THR A 249 38.84 2.94 -0.66
CA THR A 249 38.44 2.60 -2.04
C THR A 249 36.92 2.66 -2.22
N MET A 250 36.15 2.26 -1.21
CA MET A 250 34.70 2.33 -1.24
C MET A 250 34.19 3.77 -1.34
N PHE A 251 34.72 4.70 -0.53
CA PHE A 251 34.33 6.10 -0.58
C PHE A 251 34.72 6.78 -1.90
N HIS A 252 35.88 6.43 -2.48
CA HIS A 252 36.25 6.88 -3.82
C HIS A 252 35.24 6.44 -4.89
N LYS A 253 34.76 5.19 -4.80
CA LYS A 253 33.72 4.69 -5.70
C LYS A 253 32.40 5.41 -5.48
N LEU A 254 31.96 5.61 -4.23
CA LEU A 254 30.74 6.36 -3.91
C LEU A 254 30.76 7.77 -4.51
N ARG A 255 31.90 8.46 -4.47
CA ARG A 255 32.07 9.77 -5.10
C ARG A 255 31.99 9.68 -6.63
N ASN A 256 32.77 8.79 -7.25
CA ASN A 256 32.82 8.67 -8.71
C ASN A 256 31.49 8.26 -9.32
N GLU A 257 30.73 7.43 -8.61
CA GLU A 257 29.39 6.95 -9.00
C GLU A 257 28.28 7.93 -8.56
N ALA A 258 28.61 9.06 -7.91
CA ALA A 258 27.66 10.01 -7.31
C ALA A 258 26.58 9.31 -6.46
N SER A 259 26.98 8.29 -5.70
CA SER A 259 26.08 7.46 -4.91
C SER A 259 25.47 8.26 -3.75
N THR A 260 24.19 8.04 -3.45
CA THR A 260 23.49 8.64 -2.30
C THR A 260 24.00 8.07 -0.99
N VAL A 261 24.27 8.95 -0.03
CA VAL A 261 24.65 8.64 1.35
C VAL A 261 23.66 9.33 2.29
N ASN A 262 23.13 8.60 3.25
CA ASN A 262 22.12 9.05 4.20
C ASN A 262 22.83 9.47 5.49
N LEU A 263 22.70 10.72 5.90
CA LEU A 263 23.16 11.26 7.18
C LEU A 263 22.01 11.24 8.18
N LEU A 264 22.23 10.80 9.42
CA LEU A 264 21.23 10.88 10.49
C LEU A 264 21.42 12.14 11.33
N ASP A 265 20.38 12.97 11.39
CA ASP A 265 20.23 14.09 12.33
C ASP A 265 19.53 13.59 13.60
N GLU A 266 20.30 13.41 14.67
CA GLU A 266 19.78 12.94 15.97
C GLU A 266 18.85 13.93 16.66
N GLU A 267 19.02 15.24 16.45
CA GLU A 267 18.23 16.25 17.17
C GLU A 267 16.80 16.30 16.63
N ASN A 268 16.66 16.21 15.30
CA ASN A 268 15.37 16.21 14.63
C ASN A 268 14.82 14.79 14.40
N LEU A 269 15.59 13.76 14.78
CA LEU A 269 15.30 12.35 14.54
C LEU A 269 14.96 12.11 13.06
N CYS A 270 15.77 12.62 12.14
CA CYS A 270 15.53 12.50 10.71
C CYS A 270 16.77 12.12 9.88
N ILE A 271 16.55 11.55 8.69
CA ILE A 271 17.55 11.14 7.71
C ILE A 271 17.63 12.20 6.59
N ILE A 272 18.85 12.60 6.29
CA ILE A 272 19.20 13.58 5.28
C ILE A 272 20.00 12.87 4.21
N GLU A 273 19.43 12.69 3.02
CA GLU A 273 20.18 12.20 1.88
C GLU A 273 21.18 13.27 1.41
N THR A 274 22.40 12.83 1.10
CA THR A 274 23.52 13.70 0.74
C THR A 274 24.51 12.93 -0.15
N HIS A 275 25.46 13.64 -0.74
CA HIS A 275 26.50 13.06 -1.57
C HIS A 275 27.89 13.48 -1.09
N ILE A 276 28.87 12.63 -1.39
CA ILE A 276 30.27 12.98 -1.17
C ILE A 276 30.70 13.94 -2.29
N GLU A 277 30.78 15.23 -1.98
CA GLU A 277 31.16 16.30 -2.92
C GLU A 277 32.68 16.31 -3.16
N GLU A 278 33.41 16.42 -2.06
CA GLU A 278 34.86 16.57 -2.04
C GLU A 278 35.49 15.48 -1.18
N PHE A 279 36.68 15.05 -1.59
CA PHE A 279 37.44 14.02 -0.93
C PHE A 279 38.90 14.43 -0.87
N GLU A 280 39.42 14.70 0.33
CA GLU A 280 40.80 15.11 0.57
C GLU A 280 41.45 14.21 1.62
N GLY A 281 42.35 13.32 1.17
CA GLY A 281 43.06 12.38 2.05
C GLY A 281 42.11 11.37 2.72
N ILE A 282 41.83 11.59 4.00
CA ILE A 282 40.91 10.77 4.82
C ILE A 282 39.65 11.53 5.24
N ASN A 283 39.40 12.70 4.64
CA ASN A 283 38.23 13.51 4.90
C ASN A 283 37.32 13.52 3.67
N PHE A 284 36.02 13.57 3.92
CA PHE A 284 34.99 13.68 2.91
C PHE A 284 34.01 14.78 3.31
N LYS A 285 33.49 15.50 2.32
CA LYS A 285 32.58 16.63 2.52
C LYS A 285 31.21 16.29 1.97
N VAL A 286 30.17 16.59 2.75
CA VAL A 286 28.78 16.34 2.40
C VAL A 286 27.91 17.52 2.81
N ALA A 287 26.78 17.72 2.15
CA ALA A 287 25.77 18.65 2.63
C ALA A 287 25.23 18.15 3.98
N SER A 288 25.21 19.01 5.00
CA SER A 288 24.71 18.67 6.35
C SER A 288 24.24 19.91 7.12
N PRO A 289 23.30 19.79 8.07
CA PRO A 289 22.96 20.86 9.01
C PRO A 289 24.13 21.29 9.90
N GLU A 290 24.04 22.50 10.46
CA GLU A 290 25.01 23.02 11.44
C GLU A 290 24.96 22.24 12.77
N THR A 291 23.78 21.78 13.17
CA THR A 291 23.54 21.02 14.41
C THR A 291 23.38 19.53 14.06
N VAL A 292 24.49 18.84 13.80
CA VAL A 292 24.50 17.36 13.71
C VAL A 292 25.30 16.79 14.89
N SER A 293 24.91 15.60 15.35
CA SER A 293 25.61 14.90 16.42
C SER A 293 27.06 14.58 16.03
N ASN A 294 27.97 14.48 16.99
CA ASN A 294 29.37 14.14 16.74
C ASN A 294 29.82 13.02 17.69
N PRO A 295 30.04 11.77 17.21
CA PRO A 295 30.08 11.36 15.80
C PRO A 295 28.71 11.36 15.12
N THR A 296 28.68 11.73 13.84
CA THR A 296 27.49 11.73 12.98
C THR A 296 27.33 10.37 12.31
N PHE A 297 26.10 9.88 12.19
CA PHE A 297 25.83 8.56 11.62
C PHE A 297 25.47 8.63 10.14
N PHE A 298 25.93 7.65 9.38
CA PHE A 298 25.75 7.57 7.95
C PHE A 298 25.33 6.16 7.52
N SER A 299 24.57 6.06 6.43
CA SER A 299 24.27 4.80 5.73
C SER A 299 24.19 4.99 4.22
N PHE A 300 24.29 3.93 3.44
CA PHE A 300 24.07 3.97 1.98
C PHE A 300 23.82 2.56 1.45
N THR A 301 23.32 2.43 0.22
CA THR A 301 23.10 1.13 -0.41
C THR A 301 23.92 0.99 -1.68
N ARG A 302 24.59 -0.15 -1.86
CA ARG A 302 25.37 -0.45 -3.07
C ARG A 302 25.39 -1.94 -3.36
N ASP A 303 25.31 -2.32 -4.64
CA ASP A 303 25.27 -3.72 -5.08
C ASP A 303 24.22 -4.53 -4.30
N GLY A 304 23.06 -3.91 -4.02
CA GLY A 304 21.94 -4.45 -3.24
C GLY A 304 22.21 -4.73 -1.75
N ALA A 305 23.33 -4.30 -1.18
CA ALA A 305 23.62 -4.39 0.25
C ALA A 305 23.59 -3.01 0.90
N SER A 306 23.06 -2.94 2.12
CA SER A 306 23.07 -1.70 2.93
C SER A 306 24.37 -1.61 3.73
N TYR A 307 24.91 -0.41 3.85
CA TYR A 307 26.15 -0.10 4.55
C TYR A 307 25.92 1.01 5.57
N PHE A 308 26.65 0.97 6.67
CA PHE A 308 26.44 1.87 7.82
C PHE A 308 27.78 2.27 8.43
N PHE A 309 27.94 3.50 8.88
CA PHE A 309 29.13 3.95 9.59
C PHE A 309 28.86 5.19 10.44
N SER A 310 29.82 5.57 11.29
CA SER A 310 29.80 6.86 11.98
C SER A 310 31.09 7.62 11.72
N ALA A 311 30.99 8.91 11.45
CA ALA A 311 32.12 9.76 11.11
C ALA A 311 32.17 10.98 12.04
N LYS A 312 33.37 11.35 12.46
CA LYS A 312 33.57 12.55 13.28
C LYS A 312 33.58 13.78 12.39
N ARG A 313 32.74 14.76 12.73
CA ARG A 313 32.73 16.07 12.07
C ARG A 313 33.96 16.88 12.48
N LYS A 314 34.67 17.44 11.51
CA LYS A 314 35.87 18.28 11.67
C LYS A 314 35.52 19.77 11.61
N SER A 315 34.75 20.15 10.59
CA SER A 315 34.38 21.53 10.33
C SER A 315 32.99 21.59 9.67
N TRP A 316 32.37 22.76 9.67
CA TRP A 316 31.13 23.03 8.93
C TRP A 316 31.21 24.43 8.32
N ASN A 317 30.84 24.58 7.05
CA ASN A 317 30.86 25.85 6.36
C ASN A 317 29.75 25.90 5.29
N GLY A 318 28.84 26.88 5.41
CA GLY A 318 27.89 27.23 4.35
C GLY A 318 26.98 26.09 3.89
N GLY A 319 26.50 25.25 4.81
CA GLY A 319 25.63 24.10 4.50
C GLY A 319 26.36 22.77 4.28
N TYR A 320 27.69 22.76 4.36
CA TYR A 320 28.50 21.56 4.17
C TYR A 320 29.31 21.22 5.41
N GLY A 321 29.22 19.97 5.86
CA GLY A 321 30.06 19.41 6.90
C GLY A 321 31.25 18.64 6.31
N GLU A 322 32.42 18.80 6.94
CA GLU A 322 33.60 18.00 6.64
C GLU A 322 33.74 16.89 7.69
N PHE A 323 33.84 15.64 7.25
CA PHE A 323 33.83 14.46 8.09
C PHE A 323 35.05 13.57 7.82
N GLN A 324 35.57 12.91 8.86
CA GLN A 324 36.67 11.97 8.72
C GLN A 324 36.15 10.56 8.40
N ILE A 325 36.73 9.89 7.40
CA ILE A 325 36.38 8.52 7.00
C ILE A 325 36.46 7.60 8.24
N PRO A 326 35.42 6.77 8.46
CA PRO A 326 35.40 5.84 9.57
C PRO A 326 36.51 4.78 9.43
N VAL A 327 37.05 4.33 10.56
CA VAL A 327 37.98 3.19 10.59
C VAL A 327 37.26 1.88 10.19
N ARG A 328 35.93 1.81 10.39
CA ARG A 328 35.08 0.65 10.13
C ARG A 328 33.77 1.08 9.46
N VAL A 329 33.43 0.45 8.34
CA VAL A 329 32.11 0.53 7.69
C VAL A 329 31.43 -0.82 7.85
N TYR A 330 30.21 -0.84 8.36
CA TYR A 330 29.41 -2.03 8.56
C TYR A 330 28.56 -2.35 7.32
N ARG A 331 28.30 -3.62 7.04
CA ARG A 331 27.51 -4.08 5.88
C ARG A 331 26.42 -5.08 6.29
N GLY A 332 25.20 -4.91 5.75
CA GLY A 332 24.07 -5.84 5.87
C GLY A 332 24.29 -7.19 5.16
N GLU A 333 23.72 -8.27 5.69
CA GLU A 333 23.91 -9.64 5.18
C GLU A 333 23.05 -9.92 3.93
N LYS A 334 23.71 -10.03 2.77
CA LYS A 334 23.10 -10.38 1.47
C LYS A 334 23.01 -11.88 1.19
N ARG A 335 23.53 -12.73 2.07
CA ARG A 335 23.84 -14.14 1.81
C ARG A 335 22.88 -15.08 2.54
N ALA A 336 22.78 -16.31 2.04
CA ALA A 336 22.01 -17.40 2.66
C ALA A 336 22.29 -17.54 4.17
N GLU A 337 21.23 -17.81 4.93
CA GLU A 337 21.26 -17.94 6.40
C GLU A 337 22.33 -18.94 6.87
N LYS A 338 22.98 -18.65 8.00
CA LYS A 338 23.81 -19.61 8.78
C LYS A 338 25.04 -20.19 8.07
N ARG A 339 25.85 -19.34 7.41
CA ARG A 339 27.18 -19.77 6.91
C ARG A 339 28.11 -20.18 8.05
N LYS A 340 28.74 -21.35 7.91
CA LYS A 340 29.79 -21.88 8.78
C LYS A 340 31.13 -21.73 8.08
N THR A 341 32.15 -21.27 8.79
CA THR A 341 33.53 -21.36 8.32
C THR A 341 33.96 -22.82 8.33
N SER A 342 34.65 -23.24 7.28
CA SER A 342 35.24 -24.56 7.14
C SER A 342 36.59 -24.38 6.47
N SER A 343 37.52 -25.31 6.70
CA SER A 343 38.81 -25.42 6.00
C SER A 343 38.88 -26.69 5.16
N ASP A 344 37.73 -27.33 4.93
CA ASP A 344 37.64 -28.59 4.19
C ASP A 344 38.02 -28.36 2.73
N ARG A 345 38.59 -29.40 2.12
CA ARG A 345 38.99 -29.39 0.71
C ARG A 345 37.99 -30.18 -0.11
N ILE A 346 37.60 -29.61 -1.24
CA ILE A 346 36.78 -30.27 -2.26
C ILE A 346 37.49 -30.23 -3.60
N LYS A 347 36.99 -30.99 -4.57
CA LYS A 347 37.48 -30.95 -5.95
C LYS A 347 36.44 -30.28 -6.84
N LEU A 348 36.86 -29.29 -7.62
CA LEU A 348 36.04 -28.68 -8.66
C LEU A 348 36.42 -29.25 -10.02
N ARG A 349 35.45 -29.72 -10.78
CA ARG A 349 35.62 -30.05 -12.18
C ARG A 349 35.20 -28.84 -13.01
N ILE A 350 36.16 -28.33 -13.78
CA ILE A 350 36.01 -27.19 -14.66
C ILE A 350 35.89 -27.75 -16.09
N PRO A 351 34.86 -27.40 -16.90
CA PRO A 351 34.62 -28.03 -18.20
C PRO A 351 35.83 -28.04 -19.15
N SER A 352 36.71 -27.05 -19.03
CA SER A 352 37.92 -26.88 -19.85
C SER A 352 39.17 -27.59 -19.31
N ILE A 353 39.09 -28.28 -18.16
CA ILE A 353 40.23 -28.98 -17.53
C ILE A 353 39.88 -30.46 -17.37
N SER A 354 40.78 -31.35 -17.78
CA SER A 354 40.58 -32.80 -17.74
C SER A 354 40.59 -33.36 -16.31
N GLU A 355 41.41 -32.80 -15.41
CA GLU A 355 41.51 -33.23 -14.02
C GLU A 355 40.79 -32.28 -13.04
N PRO A 356 40.09 -32.78 -12.01
CA PRO A 356 39.46 -31.95 -10.99
C PRO A 356 40.49 -31.15 -10.18
N VAL A 357 40.25 -29.85 -10.03
CA VAL A 357 41.11 -28.92 -9.29
C VAL A 357 40.77 -28.96 -7.80
N PRO A 358 41.72 -29.25 -6.90
CA PRO A 358 41.49 -29.16 -5.46
C PRO A 358 41.37 -27.71 -5.02
N VAL A 359 40.31 -27.40 -4.27
CA VAL A 359 40.05 -26.06 -3.73
C VAL A 359 39.74 -26.11 -2.25
N GLN A 360 40.00 -25.02 -1.54
CA GLN A 360 39.68 -24.88 -0.13
C GLN A 360 38.33 -24.19 0.03
N ILE A 361 37.44 -24.77 0.84
CA ILE A 361 36.24 -24.08 1.31
C ILE A 361 36.70 -23.02 2.32
N LEU A 362 36.19 -21.80 2.18
CA LEU A 362 36.36 -20.72 3.16
C LEU A 362 35.16 -20.65 4.10
N ASN A 363 33.97 -20.82 3.53
CA ASN A 363 32.72 -20.91 4.26
C ASN A 363 31.66 -21.63 3.43
N SER A 364 30.70 -22.24 4.10
CA SER A 364 29.59 -22.96 3.47
C SER A 364 28.27 -22.69 4.19
N SER A 365 27.18 -22.74 3.46
CA SER A 365 25.80 -22.75 3.94
C SER A 365 25.09 -23.96 3.34
N ARG A 366 23.83 -24.18 3.72
CA ARG A 366 22.97 -25.15 3.03
C ARG A 366 22.83 -24.87 1.53
N LYS A 367 22.96 -23.59 1.11
CA LYS A 367 22.65 -23.13 -0.26
C LYS A 367 23.86 -22.95 -1.16
N GLY A 368 25.06 -23.01 -0.61
CA GLY A 368 26.27 -22.72 -1.38
C GLY A 368 27.49 -22.53 -0.51
N MET A 369 28.63 -22.39 -1.17
CA MET A 369 29.94 -22.31 -0.54
C MET A 369 30.79 -21.24 -1.20
N GLN A 370 31.73 -20.70 -0.45
CA GLN A 370 32.79 -19.87 -0.98
C GLN A 370 34.08 -20.68 -0.95
N VAL A 371 34.76 -20.72 -2.09
CA VAL A 371 36.00 -21.48 -2.28
C VAL A 371 37.11 -20.56 -2.74
N GLU A 372 38.35 -20.95 -2.43
CA GLU A 372 39.55 -20.27 -2.91
C GLU A 372 40.21 -21.12 -4.00
N VAL A 373 40.43 -20.51 -5.17
CA VAL A 373 41.01 -21.13 -6.36
C VAL A 373 42.27 -20.39 -6.75
N TYR A 374 43.40 -21.07 -6.82
CA TYR A 374 44.66 -20.46 -7.24
C TYR A 374 44.63 -20.16 -8.74
N SER A 375 45.13 -18.98 -9.14
CA SER A 375 45.22 -18.56 -10.55
C SER A 375 46.01 -19.54 -11.41
N GLU A 376 47.07 -20.15 -10.84
CA GLU A 376 47.90 -21.18 -11.46
C GLU A 376 47.12 -22.46 -11.82
N SER A 377 46.00 -22.71 -11.12
CA SER A 377 45.15 -23.88 -11.32
C SER A 377 43.99 -23.62 -12.30
N LEU A 378 43.86 -22.40 -12.82
CA LEU A 378 42.84 -22.00 -13.78
C LEU A 378 43.43 -21.93 -15.20
N PRO A 379 42.66 -22.24 -16.26
CA PRO A 379 43.11 -22.03 -17.63
C PRO A 379 43.17 -20.53 -17.95
N ALA A 380 43.71 -20.16 -19.11
CA ALA A 380 43.81 -18.76 -19.57
C ALA A 380 42.47 -17.98 -19.61
N MET A 381 41.32 -18.68 -19.50
CA MET A 381 39.99 -18.09 -19.41
C MET A 381 39.47 -18.19 -17.97
N ILE A 382 39.32 -17.03 -17.32
CA ILE A 382 38.87 -16.90 -15.93
C ILE A 382 37.36 -17.27 -15.84
N PRO A 383 36.93 -18.04 -14.83
CA PRO A 383 35.52 -18.33 -14.63
C PRO A 383 34.70 -17.04 -14.46
N VAL A 384 33.62 -16.89 -15.25
CA VAL A 384 32.74 -15.70 -15.21
C VAL A 384 31.51 -15.94 -14.33
N ILE A 385 30.95 -14.85 -13.80
CA ILE A 385 29.67 -14.88 -13.08
C ILE A 385 28.59 -15.47 -14.01
N GLY A 386 27.74 -16.34 -13.48
CA GLY A 386 26.75 -17.13 -14.23
C GLY A 386 27.30 -18.43 -14.82
N GLY A 387 28.63 -18.64 -14.83
CA GLY A 387 29.24 -19.89 -15.25
C GLY A 387 28.93 -21.05 -14.29
N THR A 388 28.94 -22.29 -14.79
CA THR A 388 28.71 -23.50 -13.97
C THR A 388 30.00 -24.29 -13.77
N LEU A 389 30.26 -24.72 -12.54
CA LEU A 389 31.30 -25.66 -12.15
C LEU A 389 30.65 -26.92 -11.58
N GLU A 390 31.31 -28.07 -11.66
CA GLU A 390 30.87 -29.28 -10.96
C GLU A 390 31.70 -29.48 -9.70
N ILE A 391 31.02 -29.67 -8.57
CA ILE A 391 31.63 -29.94 -7.27
C ILE A 391 31.62 -31.45 -7.06
N ALA A 392 32.80 -32.08 -7.03
CA ALA A 392 32.92 -33.50 -6.77
C ALA A 392 32.94 -33.76 -5.25
N VAL A 393 31.99 -34.58 -4.78
CA VAL A 393 31.86 -35.04 -3.39
C VAL A 393 31.85 -36.57 -3.41
N GLY A 394 33.01 -37.20 -3.19
CA GLY A 394 33.16 -38.65 -3.37
C GLY A 394 33.10 -39.04 -4.86
N GLU A 395 32.21 -39.97 -5.21
CA GLU A 395 31.95 -40.38 -6.60
C GLU A 395 30.87 -39.55 -7.30
N GLU A 396 30.13 -38.71 -6.55
CA GLU A 396 29.05 -37.89 -7.08
C GLU A 396 29.50 -36.46 -7.41
N THR A 397 28.82 -35.83 -8.35
CA THR A 397 29.05 -34.44 -8.76
C THR A 397 27.79 -33.60 -8.60
N ILE A 398 27.93 -32.44 -7.95
CA ILE A 398 26.85 -31.48 -7.72
C ILE A 398 27.14 -30.22 -8.54
N PRO A 399 26.18 -29.67 -9.30
CA PRO A 399 26.39 -28.42 -10.01
C PRO A 399 26.56 -27.25 -9.02
N GLY A 400 27.48 -26.35 -9.34
CA GLY A 400 27.79 -25.12 -8.61
C GLY A 400 27.85 -23.93 -9.56
N GLU A 401 26.88 -23.03 -9.48
CA GLU A 401 26.87 -21.80 -10.29
C GLU A 401 27.71 -20.71 -9.63
N ILE A 402 28.55 -20.04 -10.43
CA ILE A 402 29.40 -18.95 -9.97
C ILE A 402 28.56 -17.69 -9.82
N ARG A 403 28.35 -17.25 -8.57
CA ARG A 403 27.60 -16.02 -8.27
C ARG A 403 28.46 -14.80 -8.09
N HIS A 404 29.72 -15.02 -7.73
CA HIS A 404 30.65 -13.94 -7.44
C HIS A 404 32.06 -14.48 -7.56
N ILE A 405 32.95 -13.67 -8.13
CA ILE A 405 34.38 -13.95 -8.19
C ILE A 405 35.12 -12.67 -7.82
N VAL A 406 36.04 -12.76 -6.85
CA VAL A 406 36.92 -11.65 -6.49
C VAL A 406 38.36 -12.14 -6.48
N GLU A 407 39.22 -11.38 -7.13
CA GLU A 407 40.66 -11.55 -7.10
C GLU A 407 41.24 -11.06 -5.77
N HIS A 408 42.18 -11.82 -5.22
CA HIS A 408 42.88 -11.52 -3.98
C HIS A 408 44.36 -11.86 -4.13
N LEU A 409 45.22 -11.11 -3.43
CA LEU A 409 46.61 -11.49 -3.19
C LEU A 409 46.65 -12.58 -2.11
N GLY A 410 47.31 -13.69 -2.43
CA GLY A 410 47.51 -14.84 -1.55
C GLY A 410 48.53 -14.55 -0.43
N ASN A 411 48.78 -15.56 0.40
CA ASN A 411 49.63 -15.45 1.59
C ASN A 411 51.15 -15.30 1.29
N THR A 412 51.57 -15.52 0.05
CA THR A 412 52.94 -15.36 -0.45
C THR A 412 52.99 -14.21 -1.46
N GLU A 413 53.99 -13.33 -1.34
CA GLU A 413 54.22 -12.24 -2.29
C GLU A 413 54.28 -12.82 -3.72
N ASN A 414 53.41 -12.31 -4.61
CA ASN A 414 53.16 -12.73 -6.01
C ASN A 414 52.15 -13.85 -6.32
N GLN A 415 51.41 -14.41 -5.35
CA GLN A 415 50.37 -15.40 -5.70
C GLN A 415 48.97 -14.77 -5.83
N ILE A 416 48.31 -14.92 -6.98
CA ILE A 416 46.92 -14.46 -7.19
C ILE A 416 45.95 -15.61 -6.90
N VAL A 417 44.97 -15.37 -6.03
CA VAL A 417 43.88 -16.31 -5.70
C VAL A 417 42.52 -15.71 -6.01
N TYR A 418 41.62 -16.52 -6.55
CA TYR A 418 40.22 -16.17 -6.82
C TYR A 418 39.33 -16.75 -5.74
N ARG A 419 38.58 -15.87 -5.06
CA ARG A 419 37.51 -16.28 -4.14
C ARG A 419 36.21 -16.39 -4.92
N VAL A 420 35.83 -17.63 -5.20
CA VAL A 420 34.65 -17.97 -5.99
C VAL A 420 33.49 -18.33 -5.06
N GLY A 421 32.37 -17.64 -5.19
CA GLY A 421 31.12 -17.97 -4.53
C GLY A 421 30.31 -18.90 -5.42
N LEU A 422 30.11 -20.14 -4.98
CA LEU A 422 29.35 -21.17 -5.67
C LEU A 422 27.99 -21.38 -4.99
N GLU A 423 26.94 -21.39 -5.79
CA GLU A 423 25.61 -21.80 -5.36
C GLU A 423 25.30 -23.19 -5.87
N THR A 424 25.00 -24.10 -4.95
CA THR A 424 24.97 -25.53 -5.24
C THR A 424 23.56 -26.04 -5.51
N GLY A 425 23.43 -27.03 -6.38
CA GLY A 425 22.18 -27.79 -6.56
C GLY A 425 21.17 -27.15 -7.52
N ILE A 426 21.55 -26.09 -8.24
CA ILE A 426 20.71 -25.44 -9.25
C ILE A 426 21.31 -25.70 -10.64
N ARG A 427 20.43 -26.04 -11.59
CA ARG A 427 20.77 -26.12 -13.01
C ARG A 427 19.93 -25.09 -13.77
N ARG A 428 20.42 -24.67 -14.94
CA ARG A 428 19.71 -23.73 -15.81
C ARG A 428 19.08 -24.44 -17.01
N LYS A 429 17.91 -23.98 -17.40
CA LYS A 429 17.18 -24.34 -18.62
C LYS A 429 16.59 -23.07 -19.19
N THR A 430 16.71 -22.88 -20.51
CA THR A 430 16.11 -21.72 -21.16
C THR A 430 14.59 -21.81 -21.07
N ALA A 431 13.95 -20.75 -20.57
CA ALA A 431 12.49 -20.60 -20.58
C ALA A 431 12.02 -20.23 -22.00
N ASN A 432 10.81 -20.64 -22.38
CA ASN A 432 10.18 -20.16 -23.59
C ASN A 432 9.74 -18.71 -23.37
N ALA A 433 10.31 -17.75 -24.10
CA ALA A 433 10.06 -16.34 -23.88
C ALA A 433 9.28 -15.72 -25.05
N ILE A 434 8.23 -14.98 -24.72
CA ILE A 434 7.40 -14.23 -25.65
C ILE A 434 7.42 -12.76 -25.20
N THR A 435 7.68 -11.84 -26.13
CA THR A 435 7.69 -10.40 -25.85
C THR A 435 6.73 -9.70 -26.78
N TYR A 436 5.85 -8.88 -26.22
CA TYR A 436 4.94 -8.03 -26.98
C TYR A 436 5.43 -6.58 -26.99
N SER A 437 5.59 -6.02 -28.18
CA SER A 437 5.70 -4.56 -28.34
C SER A 437 4.32 -3.91 -28.18
N PRO A 438 4.24 -2.61 -27.85
CA PRO A 438 2.97 -1.88 -27.80
C PRO A 438 2.11 -2.04 -29.06
N ASP A 439 2.74 -2.06 -30.25
CA ASP A 439 2.02 -2.19 -31.53
C ASP A 439 1.43 -3.60 -31.71
N ASN A 440 2.23 -4.65 -31.53
CA ASN A 440 1.78 -6.03 -31.70
C ASN A 440 0.83 -6.47 -30.57
N TRP A 441 0.95 -5.85 -29.40
CA TRP A 441 0.12 -6.11 -28.23
C TRP A 441 -1.36 -5.91 -28.53
N ILE A 442 -1.70 -4.72 -29.04
CA ILE A 442 -3.08 -4.35 -29.31
C ILE A 442 -3.65 -5.21 -30.44
N GLU A 443 -2.91 -5.38 -31.53
CA GLU A 443 -3.37 -6.15 -32.69
C GLU A 443 -3.65 -7.63 -32.36
N THR A 444 -2.90 -8.22 -31.45
CA THR A 444 -3.01 -9.66 -31.15
C THR A 444 -4.19 -9.96 -30.23
N TRP A 445 -4.42 -9.12 -29.21
CA TRP A 445 -5.33 -9.46 -28.12
C TRP A 445 -6.64 -8.66 -28.14
N HIS A 446 -6.76 -7.56 -28.89
CA HIS A 446 -8.04 -6.84 -29.05
C HIS A 446 -9.02 -7.51 -30.02
N GLY A 447 -9.42 -8.73 -29.70
CA GLY A 447 -10.44 -9.47 -30.43
C GLY A 447 -11.83 -8.84 -30.35
N PRO A 448 -12.80 -9.30 -31.17
CA PRO A 448 -14.14 -8.74 -31.16
C PRO A 448 -14.86 -9.00 -29.83
N SER A 449 -15.72 -8.07 -29.42
CA SER A 449 -16.59 -8.24 -28.26
C SER A 449 -17.60 -9.36 -28.50
N ARG A 450 -17.77 -10.25 -27.52
CA ARG A 450 -18.67 -11.40 -27.58
C ARG A 450 -19.44 -11.54 -26.26
N PRO A 451 -20.77 -11.38 -26.26
CA PRO A 451 -21.58 -11.60 -25.06
C PRO A 451 -21.69 -13.10 -24.73
N LEU A 452 -21.66 -13.44 -23.45
CA LEU A 452 -21.92 -14.79 -22.94
C LEU A 452 -23.37 -15.22 -23.18
N ARG A 453 -24.32 -14.28 -23.09
CA ARG A 453 -25.77 -14.53 -23.20
C ARG A 453 -26.30 -15.58 -22.21
N ASN A 454 -25.58 -15.85 -21.13
CA ASN A 454 -25.98 -16.76 -20.07
C ASN A 454 -26.03 -16.01 -18.74
N LYS A 455 -27.23 -15.58 -18.34
CA LYS A 455 -27.44 -14.80 -17.10
C LYS A 455 -26.97 -15.51 -15.83
N ARG A 456 -26.95 -16.85 -15.80
CA ARG A 456 -26.46 -17.59 -14.63
C ARG A 456 -24.95 -17.40 -14.44
N LEU A 457 -24.20 -17.20 -15.52
CA LEU A 457 -22.76 -16.94 -15.43
C LEU A 457 -22.44 -15.52 -14.97
N LEU A 458 -23.38 -14.57 -15.14
CA LEU A 458 -23.28 -13.20 -14.64
C LEU A 458 -23.69 -13.08 -13.16
N GLN A 459 -24.10 -14.19 -12.53
CA GLN A 459 -24.41 -14.26 -11.11
C GLN A 459 -23.41 -15.20 -10.44
N SER A 460 -22.46 -14.63 -9.70
CA SER A 460 -21.53 -15.41 -8.87
C SER A 460 -22.28 -16.09 -7.72
N GLU A 461 -21.94 -17.35 -7.44
CA GLU A 461 -22.43 -18.06 -6.27
C GLU A 461 -21.50 -17.78 -5.08
N ARG A 462 -22.04 -17.17 -4.03
CA ARG A 462 -21.30 -17.00 -2.77
C ARG A 462 -21.09 -18.36 -2.10
N VAL A 463 -19.84 -18.71 -1.86
CA VAL A 463 -19.42 -19.92 -1.14
C VAL A 463 -18.71 -19.54 0.15
N SER A 464 -18.83 -20.36 1.19
CA SER A 464 -17.97 -20.24 2.37
C SER A 464 -17.55 -21.59 2.91
N TYR A 465 -16.35 -21.63 3.47
CA TYR A 465 -15.72 -22.79 4.07
C TYR A 465 -14.81 -22.35 5.21
N LYS A 466 -14.33 -23.30 6.02
CA LYS A 466 -13.51 -23.00 7.19
C LYS A 466 -12.09 -23.45 7.00
N ASP A 467 -11.16 -22.63 7.46
CA ASP A 467 -9.76 -23.03 7.58
C ASP A 467 -9.53 -24.00 8.75
N TYR A 468 -8.29 -24.45 8.89
CA TYR A 468 -7.83 -25.34 9.97
C TYR A 468 -8.00 -24.75 11.38
N GLN A 469 -8.22 -23.44 11.52
CA GLN A 469 -8.50 -22.76 12.79
C GLN A 469 -10.00 -22.51 13.01
N GLY A 470 -10.86 -22.96 12.08
CA GLY A 470 -12.30 -22.75 12.13
C GLY A 470 -12.76 -21.35 11.69
N ARG A 471 -11.87 -20.54 11.12
CA ARG A 471 -12.16 -19.20 10.60
C ARG A 471 -12.80 -19.32 9.22
N GLU A 472 -13.78 -18.46 8.95
CA GLU A 472 -14.50 -18.48 7.69
C GLU A 472 -13.69 -17.85 6.56
N ILE A 473 -13.60 -18.54 5.43
CA ILE A 473 -13.16 -18.04 4.14
C ILE A 473 -14.38 -17.94 3.23
N VAL A 474 -14.56 -16.79 2.60
CA VAL A 474 -15.67 -16.49 1.69
C VAL A 474 -15.15 -16.31 0.28
N GLY A 475 -15.84 -16.92 -0.69
CA GLY A 475 -15.51 -16.84 -2.11
C GLY A 475 -16.72 -16.64 -3.02
N LEU A 476 -16.42 -16.31 -4.28
CA LEU A 476 -17.34 -16.22 -5.40
C LEU A 476 -16.98 -17.31 -6.41
N LEU A 477 -17.95 -18.17 -6.69
CA LEU A 477 -17.82 -19.28 -7.61
C LEU A 477 -18.70 -19.06 -8.85
N HIS A 478 -18.08 -19.10 -10.03
CA HIS A 478 -18.80 -19.24 -11.30
C HIS A 478 -18.64 -20.66 -11.80
N VAL A 479 -19.72 -21.31 -12.21
CA VAL A 479 -19.68 -22.64 -12.83
C VAL A 479 -20.50 -22.61 -14.12
N ASN A 480 -19.86 -22.89 -15.25
CA ASN A 480 -20.55 -22.93 -16.55
C ASN A 480 -21.56 -24.10 -16.60
N ASN A 481 -21.09 -25.32 -16.36
CA ASN A 481 -21.95 -26.48 -16.21
C ASN A 481 -21.50 -27.37 -15.03
N PRO A 482 -22.23 -27.37 -13.90
CA PRO A 482 -21.83 -28.13 -12.70
C PRO A 482 -21.98 -29.65 -12.87
N LYS A 483 -22.60 -30.13 -13.95
CA LYS A 483 -22.80 -31.56 -14.23
C LYS A 483 -21.69 -32.20 -15.06
N LEU A 484 -20.77 -31.40 -15.58
CA LEU A 484 -19.65 -31.87 -16.40
C LEU A 484 -18.34 -31.58 -15.65
N PRO A 485 -17.29 -32.42 -15.83
CA PRO A 485 -15.94 -32.06 -15.41
C PRO A 485 -15.55 -30.69 -15.97
N ALA A 486 -14.85 -29.88 -15.18
CA ALA A 486 -14.42 -28.54 -15.54
C ALA A 486 -12.96 -28.32 -15.21
N ILE A 487 -12.30 -27.48 -16.01
CA ILE A 487 -11.05 -26.84 -15.57
C ILE A 487 -11.45 -25.82 -14.50
N VAL A 488 -10.95 -26.02 -13.28
CA VAL A 488 -11.22 -25.13 -12.15
C VAL A 488 -10.08 -24.14 -11.99
N ILE A 489 -10.40 -22.86 -12.09
CA ILE A 489 -9.46 -21.76 -11.94
C ILE A 489 -9.60 -21.19 -10.53
N ILE A 490 -8.51 -21.20 -9.77
CA ILE A 490 -8.43 -20.61 -8.43
C ILE A 490 -7.65 -19.30 -8.53
N ILE A 491 -8.24 -18.23 -8.00
CA ILE A 491 -7.65 -16.88 -7.98
C ILE A 491 -7.60 -16.41 -6.52
N PRO A 492 -6.45 -16.56 -5.82
CA PRO A 492 -6.21 -15.92 -4.54
C PRO A 492 -6.25 -14.38 -4.65
N PRO A 493 -6.53 -13.68 -3.54
CA PRO A 493 -6.55 -12.23 -3.54
C PRO A 493 -5.13 -11.68 -3.71
N ALA A 494 -4.97 -10.67 -4.57
CA ALA A 494 -3.77 -9.84 -4.59
C ALA A 494 -3.60 -9.08 -3.26
N PHE A 495 -2.39 -8.56 -3.01
CA PHE A 495 -2.13 -7.82 -1.78
C PHE A 495 -3.08 -6.62 -1.66
N ALA A 496 -3.70 -6.47 -0.49
CA ALA A 496 -4.70 -5.42 -0.21
C ALA A 496 -5.98 -5.42 -1.06
N ARG A 497 -6.23 -6.46 -1.88
CA ARG A 497 -7.42 -6.56 -2.75
C ARG A 497 -8.49 -7.51 -2.22
N LYS A 498 -9.71 -7.34 -2.72
CA LYS A 498 -10.87 -8.22 -2.49
C LYS A 498 -11.10 -9.13 -3.70
N LYS A 499 -11.91 -10.17 -3.55
CA LYS A 499 -12.30 -11.09 -4.64
C LYS A 499 -13.06 -10.42 -5.79
N GLU A 500 -13.79 -9.34 -5.53
CA GLU A 500 -14.54 -8.56 -6.53
C GLU A 500 -13.62 -7.81 -7.50
N SER A 501 -12.40 -7.46 -7.06
CA SER A 501 -11.42 -6.75 -7.90
C SER A 501 -11.04 -7.56 -9.16
N PHE A 502 -11.30 -8.87 -9.19
CA PHE A 502 -11.06 -9.77 -10.33
C PHE A 502 -12.30 -10.08 -11.19
N ALA A 503 -13.39 -9.31 -11.08
CA ALA A 503 -14.60 -9.51 -11.87
C ALA A 503 -14.34 -9.51 -13.39
N THR A 504 -13.52 -8.58 -13.88
CA THR A 504 -13.14 -8.49 -15.30
C THR A 504 -12.35 -9.72 -15.77
N LEU A 505 -11.40 -10.21 -14.96
CA LEU A 505 -10.65 -11.44 -15.25
C LEU A 505 -11.59 -12.65 -15.30
N ALA A 506 -12.47 -12.80 -14.32
CA ALA A 506 -13.44 -13.89 -14.29
C ALA A 506 -14.35 -13.88 -15.53
N LEU A 507 -14.88 -12.72 -15.92
CA LEU A 507 -15.72 -12.60 -17.10
C LEU A 507 -14.95 -12.88 -18.40
N THR A 508 -13.70 -12.42 -18.49
CA THR A 508 -12.84 -12.67 -19.65
C THR A 508 -12.56 -14.16 -19.80
N LEU A 509 -12.24 -14.87 -18.71
CA LEU A 509 -12.04 -16.32 -18.69
C LEU A 509 -13.32 -17.05 -19.14
N LEU A 510 -14.46 -16.73 -18.53
CA LEU A 510 -15.75 -17.33 -18.90
C LEU A 510 -16.07 -17.13 -20.39
N THR A 511 -15.83 -15.94 -20.91
CA THR A 511 -16.11 -15.59 -22.32
C THR A 511 -15.21 -16.34 -23.28
N ASN A 512 -13.91 -16.44 -22.99
CA ASN A 512 -12.95 -17.12 -23.85
C ASN A 512 -13.15 -18.65 -23.82
N PHE A 513 -13.42 -19.25 -22.65
CA PHE A 513 -13.74 -20.67 -22.56
C PHE A 513 -15.07 -21.01 -23.26
N ALA A 514 -16.10 -20.18 -23.10
CA ALA A 514 -17.35 -20.33 -23.84
C ALA A 514 -17.16 -20.19 -25.36
N ALA A 515 -16.18 -19.39 -25.80
CA ALA A 515 -15.89 -19.21 -27.21
C ALA A 515 -15.32 -20.46 -27.89
N VAL A 516 -14.51 -21.24 -27.16
CA VAL A 516 -13.93 -22.51 -27.62
C VAL A 516 -14.76 -23.75 -27.27
N GLY A 517 -15.79 -23.58 -26.43
CA GLY A 517 -16.71 -24.65 -26.02
C GLY A 517 -16.22 -25.50 -24.86
N GLU A 518 -15.25 -25.00 -24.08
CA GLU A 518 -14.70 -25.68 -22.91
C GLU A 518 -15.49 -25.39 -21.64
N ASN A 519 -15.59 -26.39 -20.76
CA ASN A 519 -16.26 -26.22 -19.47
C ASN A 519 -15.30 -25.69 -18.40
N ILE A 520 -15.76 -24.70 -17.64
CA ILE A 520 -14.93 -23.92 -16.72
C ILE A 520 -15.67 -23.67 -15.40
N ALA A 521 -14.91 -23.64 -14.31
CA ALA A 521 -15.31 -23.01 -13.06
C ALA A 521 -14.24 -22.01 -12.60
N VAL A 522 -14.66 -20.86 -12.08
CA VAL A 522 -13.75 -19.82 -11.57
C VAL A 522 -14.09 -19.53 -10.12
N LEU A 523 -13.14 -19.77 -9.21
CA LEU A 523 -13.24 -19.48 -7.80
C LEU A 523 -12.29 -18.33 -7.43
N ARG A 524 -12.89 -17.23 -6.94
CA ARG A 524 -12.18 -16.10 -6.33
C ARG A 524 -12.52 -16.07 -4.83
N TYR A 525 -11.59 -15.73 -3.96
CA TYR A 525 -11.87 -15.68 -2.51
C TYR A 525 -11.15 -14.55 -1.79
N ASP A 526 -11.68 -14.16 -0.63
CA ASP A 526 -11.03 -13.20 0.25
C ASP A 526 -10.14 -13.93 1.25
N GLY A 527 -8.95 -13.39 1.54
CA GLY A 527 -8.09 -13.94 2.58
C GLY A 527 -8.59 -13.55 3.97
N THR A 528 -8.26 -14.35 4.98
CA THR A 528 -8.56 -14.02 6.37
C THR A 528 -7.62 -12.90 6.86
N ASN A 529 -8.12 -12.00 7.73
CA ASN A 529 -7.44 -10.73 8.10
C ASN A 529 -7.02 -9.86 6.89
N ARG A 530 -7.84 -9.85 5.84
CA ARG A 530 -7.70 -8.97 4.66
C ARG A 530 -9.00 -8.21 4.42
N PRO A 531 -9.02 -7.22 3.51
CA PRO A 531 -10.27 -6.62 3.05
C PRO A 531 -11.19 -7.70 2.44
N GLY A 532 -12.49 -7.61 2.69
CA GLY A 532 -13.48 -8.54 2.16
C GLY A 532 -14.41 -9.12 3.22
N GLU A 533 -15.06 -10.24 2.90
CA GLU A 533 -16.06 -10.90 3.75
C GLU A 533 -15.50 -12.07 4.59
N SER A 534 -14.27 -12.50 4.31
CA SER A 534 -13.60 -13.53 5.11
C SER A 534 -13.33 -13.06 6.55
N ALA A 535 -13.12 -14.01 7.44
CA ALA A 535 -12.94 -13.74 8.87
C ALA A 535 -11.80 -12.74 9.12
N ASN A 536 -12.14 -11.65 9.80
CA ASN A 536 -11.19 -10.62 10.22
C ASN A 536 -11.23 -10.46 11.74
N SER A 537 -10.07 -10.50 12.38
CA SER A 537 -9.93 -10.29 13.83
C SER A 537 -10.23 -8.84 14.26
N ASN A 538 -10.25 -7.90 13.33
CA ASN A 538 -10.69 -6.52 13.52
C ASN A 538 -11.75 -6.20 12.45
N PRO A 539 -13.03 -6.55 12.63
CA PRO A 539 -14.06 -6.32 11.60
C PRO A 539 -14.58 -4.86 11.56
N ASP A 540 -14.44 -4.11 12.66
CA ASP A 540 -14.96 -2.74 12.80
C ASP A 540 -13.90 -1.64 12.58
N VAL A 541 -12.75 -1.97 11.99
CA VAL A 541 -11.69 -0.99 11.72
C VAL A 541 -12.02 -0.13 10.50
N ARG A 542 -11.54 1.12 10.56
CA ARG A 542 -11.58 2.06 9.43
C ARG A 542 -10.99 1.41 8.16
N PRO A 543 -11.54 1.67 6.96
CA PRO A 543 -10.90 1.29 5.70
C PRO A 543 -9.42 1.65 5.65
N GLY A 544 -8.57 0.72 5.23
CA GLY A 544 -7.12 0.81 5.25
C GLY A 544 -6.45 0.20 6.49
N ASN A 545 -7.20 -0.39 7.43
CA ASN A 545 -6.68 -1.04 8.63
C ASN A 545 -7.09 -2.53 8.75
N GLU A 546 -7.77 -3.06 7.74
CA GLU A 546 -8.25 -4.44 7.73
C GLU A 546 -7.10 -5.45 7.83
N MET A 547 -5.90 -5.06 7.37
CA MET A 547 -4.70 -5.89 7.36
C MET A 547 -3.77 -5.70 8.58
N VAL A 548 -4.16 -4.98 9.63
CA VAL A 548 -3.29 -4.84 10.83
C VAL A 548 -3.01 -6.20 11.49
N GLY A 549 -3.95 -7.14 11.41
CA GLY A 549 -3.80 -8.52 11.88
C GLY A 549 -3.22 -9.49 10.85
N TYR A 550 -2.84 -9.00 9.68
CA TYR A 550 -2.39 -9.82 8.54
C TYR A 550 -1.10 -10.59 8.86
N ARG A 551 -1.04 -11.84 8.37
CA ARG A 551 0.14 -12.71 8.40
C ARG A 551 0.29 -13.38 7.04
N ILE A 552 1.48 -13.33 6.45
CA ILE A 552 1.70 -13.98 5.14
C ILE A 552 1.60 -15.52 5.24
N ASN A 553 1.91 -16.11 6.40
CA ASN A 553 1.73 -17.55 6.62
C ASN A 553 0.24 -17.95 6.54
N GLN A 554 -0.65 -17.08 7.01
CA GLN A 554 -2.09 -17.29 6.95
C GLN A 554 -2.59 -17.28 5.51
N SER A 555 -1.97 -16.51 4.63
CA SER A 555 -2.35 -16.46 3.22
C SER A 555 -2.05 -17.77 2.49
N TYR A 556 -0.90 -18.39 2.80
CA TYR A 556 -0.60 -19.75 2.35
C TYR A 556 -1.63 -20.77 2.85
N THR A 557 -2.00 -20.74 4.12
CA THR A 557 -2.96 -21.71 4.66
C THR A 557 -4.40 -21.48 4.18
N ASP A 558 -4.78 -20.24 3.87
CA ASP A 558 -6.04 -19.94 3.19
C ASP A 558 -6.07 -20.53 1.77
N LEU A 559 -4.96 -20.41 1.02
CA LEU A 559 -4.82 -21.00 -0.31
C LEU A 559 -4.85 -22.54 -0.27
N GLU A 560 -4.12 -23.14 0.67
CA GLU A 560 -4.13 -24.59 0.92
C GLU A 560 -5.53 -25.10 1.25
N THR A 561 -6.24 -24.42 2.16
CA THR A 561 -7.63 -24.74 2.52
C THR A 561 -8.54 -24.65 1.29
N THR A 562 -8.36 -23.62 0.47
CA THR A 562 -9.16 -23.39 -0.73
C THR A 562 -8.95 -24.49 -1.78
N MET A 563 -7.70 -24.87 -2.04
CA MET A 563 -7.38 -25.98 -2.95
C MET A 563 -8.01 -27.29 -2.46
N ASN A 564 -7.87 -27.59 -1.18
CA ASN A 564 -8.51 -28.76 -0.59
C ASN A 564 -10.03 -28.71 -0.71
N TRP A 565 -10.66 -27.55 -0.50
CA TRP A 565 -12.10 -27.38 -0.68
C TRP A 565 -12.53 -27.59 -2.15
N VAL A 566 -11.76 -27.10 -3.13
CA VAL A 566 -12.04 -27.28 -4.56
C VAL A 566 -12.12 -28.75 -4.93
N HIS A 567 -11.23 -29.59 -4.41
CA HIS A 567 -11.23 -31.03 -4.70
C HIS A 567 -12.27 -31.84 -3.91
N ASN A 568 -12.85 -31.27 -2.85
CA ASN A 568 -13.71 -32.01 -1.91
C ASN A 568 -15.13 -31.41 -1.76
N ASN A 569 -15.56 -30.51 -2.64
CA ASN A 569 -16.91 -29.95 -2.61
C ASN A 569 -17.88 -30.70 -3.56
N GLY A 570 -19.19 -30.51 -3.36
CA GLY A 570 -20.23 -31.09 -4.22
C GLY A 570 -20.78 -30.14 -5.30
N LYS A 571 -20.13 -28.98 -5.52
CA LYS A 571 -20.61 -27.92 -6.43
C LYS A 571 -19.97 -27.98 -7.82
N VAL A 572 -18.75 -28.48 -7.93
CA VAL A 572 -18.01 -28.62 -9.19
C VAL A 572 -17.32 -29.97 -9.26
N GLN A 573 -17.35 -30.60 -10.44
CA GLN A 573 -16.52 -31.76 -10.73
C GLN A 573 -15.19 -31.28 -11.33
N VAL A 574 -14.09 -31.50 -10.62
CA VAL A 574 -12.75 -31.07 -11.06
C VAL A 574 -12.21 -32.04 -12.12
N ASP A 575 -11.81 -31.52 -13.27
CA ASP A 575 -11.00 -32.25 -14.27
C ASP A 575 -9.50 -31.94 -14.06
N LYS A 576 -9.17 -30.64 -14.19
CA LYS A 576 -7.84 -30.07 -13.92
C LYS A 576 -7.98 -28.75 -13.18
N THR A 577 -6.88 -28.27 -12.62
CA THR A 577 -6.80 -27.04 -11.85
C THR A 577 -5.77 -26.07 -12.41
N ALA A 578 -6.15 -24.80 -12.53
CA ALA A 578 -5.24 -23.70 -12.82
C ALA A 578 -5.21 -22.74 -11.64
N LEU A 579 -4.01 -22.31 -11.23
CA LEU A 579 -3.82 -21.30 -10.19
C LEU A 579 -3.33 -20.01 -10.84
N ILE A 580 -4.06 -18.90 -10.68
CA ILE A 580 -3.64 -17.58 -11.16
C ILE A 580 -3.32 -16.70 -9.97
N THR A 581 -2.05 -16.30 -9.82
CA THR A 581 -1.60 -15.47 -8.70
C THR A 581 -1.09 -14.13 -9.16
N PHE A 582 -1.48 -13.07 -8.46
CA PHE A 582 -1.01 -11.71 -8.70
C PHE A 582 -0.07 -11.24 -7.58
N ASP A 583 0.96 -10.48 -7.94
CA ASP A 583 1.82 -9.77 -6.97
C ASP A 583 2.37 -10.72 -5.86
N MET A 584 2.11 -10.42 -4.58
CA MET A 584 2.61 -11.20 -3.44
C MET A 584 2.00 -12.60 -3.34
N ALA A 585 0.87 -12.87 -4.02
CA ALA A 585 0.27 -14.20 -4.05
C ALA A 585 1.17 -15.24 -4.77
N ALA A 586 2.15 -14.78 -5.55
CA ALA A 586 3.16 -15.68 -6.11
C ALA A 586 4.03 -16.34 -5.02
N LEU A 587 4.23 -15.67 -3.87
CA LEU A 587 5.04 -16.21 -2.76
C LEU A 587 4.39 -17.45 -2.15
N GLU A 588 3.09 -17.39 -1.88
CA GLU A 588 2.27 -18.50 -1.34
C GLU A 588 2.08 -19.64 -2.36
N ALA A 589 1.89 -19.31 -3.64
CA ALA A 589 1.77 -20.29 -4.70
C ALA A 589 3.02 -21.18 -4.82
N ARG A 590 4.23 -20.60 -4.75
CA ARG A 590 5.47 -21.40 -4.76
C ARG A 590 5.49 -22.43 -3.65
N ARG A 591 5.07 -22.05 -2.44
CA ARG A 591 5.03 -22.96 -1.31
C ARG A 591 4.02 -24.08 -1.54
N LEU A 592 2.82 -23.75 -2.00
CA LEU A 592 1.79 -24.74 -2.35
C LEU A 592 2.31 -25.72 -3.41
N GLN A 593 2.92 -25.21 -4.48
CA GLN A 593 3.44 -25.99 -5.60
C GLN A 593 4.65 -26.87 -5.25
N THR A 594 5.24 -26.67 -4.07
CA THR A 594 6.28 -27.56 -3.51
C THR A 594 5.75 -28.52 -2.44
N SER A 595 4.45 -28.47 -2.12
CA SER A 595 3.86 -29.35 -1.09
C SER A 595 3.73 -30.78 -1.57
N LEU A 596 4.17 -31.74 -0.74
CA LEU A 596 3.99 -33.17 -1.02
C LEU A 596 2.65 -33.72 -0.52
N GLU A 597 1.98 -32.99 0.37
CA GLU A 597 0.78 -33.47 1.09
C GLU A 597 -0.52 -32.85 0.57
N ASN A 598 -0.44 -31.74 -0.17
CA ASN A 598 -1.62 -31.00 -0.64
C ASN A 598 -1.77 -31.07 -2.15
N PRO A 599 -3.01 -30.96 -2.67
CA PRO A 599 -3.26 -30.79 -4.09
C PRO A 599 -2.51 -29.57 -4.66
N GLN A 600 -1.64 -29.82 -5.62
CA GLN A 600 -0.97 -28.80 -6.42
C GLN A 600 -1.83 -28.45 -7.64
N ALA A 601 -1.67 -27.24 -8.19
CA ALA A 601 -2.36 -26.91 -9.44
C ALA A 601 -1.64 -27.51 -10.64
N ASP A 602 -2.41 -28.01 -11.62
CA ASP A 602 -1.89 -28.60 -12.87
C ASP A 602 -1.18 -27.58 -13.77
N HIS A 603 -1.51 -26.29 -13.64
CA HIS A 603 -0.81 -25.17 -14.27
C HIS A 603 -0.83 -23.95 -13.34
N TRP A 604 0.33 -23.32 -13.17
CA TRP A 604 0.45 -22.10 -12.38
C TRP A 604 0.77 -20.90 -13.28
N ILE A 605 -0.07 -19.86 -13.20
CA ILE A 605 0.09 -18.60 -13.90
C ILE A 605 0.43 -17.52 -12.86
N SER A 606 1.62 -16.97 -12.94
CA SER A 606 2.09 -15.87 -12.10
C SER A 606 2.03 -14.57 -12.89
N VAL A 607 1.24 -13.59 -12.43
CA VAL A 607 1.01 -12.31 -13.12
C VAL A 607 1.55 -11.18 -12.26
N MET A 608 2.54 -10.44 -12.78
CA MET A 608 3.27 -9.42 -12.01
C MET A 608 3.81 -9.98 -10.68
N GLY A 609 4.11 -11.29 -10.65
CA GLY A 609 4.37 -12.00 -9.41
C GLY A 609 5.68 -11.60 -8.74
N VAL A 610 5.68 -11.54 -7.42
CA VAL A 610 6.87 -11.26 -6.63
C VAL A 610 7.81 -12.47 -6.58
N ALA A 611 9.01 -12.31 -7.15
CA ALA A 611 10.07 -13.33 -7.10
C ALA A 611 10.75 -13.40 -5.72
N SER A 612 11.11 -12.27 -5.10
CA SER A 612 11.57 -12.24 -3.71
C SER A 612 10.99 -11.07 -2.94
N ALA A 613 10.68 -11.30 -1.67
CA ALA A 613 10.06 -10.29 -0.84
C ALA A 613 11.01 -9.10 -0.55
N GLN A 614 12.33 -9.34 -0.46
CA GLN A 614 13.28 -8.27 -0.11
C GLN A 614 13.31 -7.17 -1.18
N ASN A 615 13.48 -7.53 -2.45
CA ASN A 615 13.53 -6.54 -3.52
C ASN A 615 12.17 -5.86 -3.72
N ALA A 616 11.09 -6.64 -3.76
CA ALA A 616 9.76 -6.09 -3.99
C ALA A 616 9.32 -5.13 -2.87
N LEU A 617 9.48 -5.51 -1.59
CA LEU A 617 9.19 -4.60 -0.47
C LEU A 617 10.09 -3.38 -0.50
N LYS A 618 11.37 -3.54 -0.83
CA LYS A 618 12.27 -2.39 -0.96
C LYS A 618 11.80 -1.41 -2.04
N ASN A 619 11.32 -1.91 -3.17
CA ASN A 619 10.78 -1.06 -4.24
C ASN A 619 9.48 -0.36 -3.80
N MET A 620 8.54 -1.10 -3.18
CA MET A 620 7.27 -0.55 -2.68
C MET A 620 7.46 0.47 -1.55
N LEU A 621 8.53 0.33 -0.74
CA LEU A 621 8.86 1.20 0.38
C LEU A 621 9.93 2.24 0.02
N CYS A 622 9.99 2.63 -1.27
CA CYS A 622 10.85 3.72 -1.76
C CYS A 622 12.33 3.57 -1.38
N GLY A 623 12.85 2.35 -1.37
CA GLY A 623 14.26 2.03 -1.10
C GLY A 623 14.54 1.49 0.31
N LEU A 624 13.55 1.48 1.22
CA LEU A 624 13.71 0.94 2.55
C LEU A 624 13.82 -0.60 2.54
N ASP A 625 14.98 -1.13 2.94
CA ASP A 625 15.17 -2.57 3.13
C ASP A 625 14.70 -3.02 4.52
N ALA A 626 13.39 -3.15 4.67
CA ALA A 626 12.76 -3.53 5.92
C ALA A 626 13.23 -4.92 6.42
N ILE A 627 13.58 -5.84 5.51
CA ILE A 627 14.05 -7.17 5.88
C ILE A 627 15.47 -7.12 6.46
N ALA A 628 16.36 -6.33 5.87
CA ALA A 628 17.69 -6.10 6.43
C ALA A 628 17.59 -5.49 7.83
N ASN A 629 16.72 -4.50 8.02
CA ASN A 629 16.46 -3.87 9.32
C ASN A 629 16.05 -4.92 10.38
N HIS A 630 15.07 -5.77 10.05
CA HIS A 630 14.62 -6.81 10.97
C HIS A 630 15.73 -7.80 11.34
N ARG A 631 16.56 -8.23 10.37
CA ARG A 631 17.71 -9.11 10.62
C ARG A 631 18.78 -8.47 11.51
N MET A 632 18.83 -7.15 11.49
CA MET A 632 19.71 -6.35 12.32
C MET A 632 19.12 -6.05 13.71
N GLY A 633 17.89 -6.51 13.99
CA GLY A 633 17.21 -6.26 15.26
C GLY A 633 16.58 -4.86 15.35
N ILE A 634 16.45 -4.17 14.22
CA ILE A 634 15.84 -2.84 14.12
C ILE A 634 14.33 -3.05 13.86
N PRO A 635 13.45 -2.68 14.81
CA PRO A 635 12.01 -2.76 14.56
C PRO A 635 11.59 -1.75 13.49
N VAL A 636 10.79 -2.22 12.54
CA VAL A 636 10.19 -1.41 11.46
C VAL A 636 8.84 -0.84 11.92
N GLY A 637 8.13 -1.56 12.79
CA GLY A 637 6.82 -1.14 13.31
C GLY A 637 5.66 -1.34 12.33
N THR A 638 4.59 -0.58 12.53
CA THR A 638 3.42 -0.57 11.63
C THR A 638 3.60 0.51 10.57
N MET A 639 3.40 0.17 9.30
CA MET A 639 3.47 1.13 8.20
C MET A 639 2.38 0.91 7.15
N ASN A 640 2.15 1.93 6.33
CA ASN A 640 1.27 1.81 5.18
C ASN A 640 1.97 1.08 4.03
N LEU A 641 1.32 0.06 3.49
CA LEU A 641 1.73 -0.65 2.28
C LEU A 641 0.49 -0.80 1.40
N CYS A 642 0.52 -0.21 0.20
CA CYS A 642 -0.59 -0.23 -0.76
C CYS A 642 -1.95 0.21 -0.16
N GLY A 643 -1.93 1.25 0.69
CA GLY A 643 -3.15 1.79 1.32
C GLY A 643 -3.59 1.07 2.59
N GLN A 644 -2.90 -0.02 2.98
CA GLN A 644 -3.22 -0.83 4.15
C GLN A 644 -2.16 -0.67 5.25
N GLN A 645 -2.58 -0.58 6.50
CA GLN A 645 -1.67 -0.60 7.65
C GLN A 645 -1.25 -2.03 7.98
N ILE A 646 0.05 -2.27 7.99
CA ILE A 646 0.65 -3.59 8.17
C ILE A 646 1.62 -3.56 9.34
N ASP A 647 1.53 -4.55 10.22
CA ASP A 647 2.57 -4.87 11.20
C ASP A 647 3.77 -5.50 10.47
N MET A 648 4.72 -4.67 10.05
CA MET A 648 5.84 -5.11 9.21
C MET A 648 6.77 -6.04 9.94
N ASP A 649 7.00 -5.84 11.24
CA ASP A 649 7.87 -6.71 12.01
C ASP A 649 7.37 -8.15 12.02
N ARG A 650 6.05 -8.34 12.17
CA ARG A 650 5.43 -9.67 12.08
C ARG A 650 5.46 -10.24 10.67
N MET A 651 5.13 -9.42 9.67
CA MET A 651 5.13 -9.85 8.28
C MET A 651 6.53 -10.28 7.83
N ILE A 652 7.57 -9.54 8.20
CA ILE A 652 8.97 -9.82 7.86
C ILE A 652 9.47 -11.07 8.60
N ALA A 653 9.12 -11.22 9.89
CA ALA A 653 9.46 -12.43 10.63
C ALA A 653 8.91 -13.68 9.94
N ASP A 654 7.66 -13.64 9.47
CA ASP A 654 7.07 -14.74 8.70
C ASP A 654 7.77 -14.92 7.34
N ILE A 655 8.03 -13.85 6.59
CA ILE A 655 8.75 -13.90 5.30
C ILE A 655 10.12 -14.59 5.44
N ILE A 656 10.85 -14.30 6.52
CA ILE A 656 12.12 -14.95 6.82
C ILE A 656 11.90 -16.42 7.18
N HIS A 657 10.97 -16.69 8.09
CA HIS A 657 10.69 -18.05 8.57
C HIS A 657 10.23 -18.99 7.45
N LEU A 658 9.42 -18.49 6.52
CA LEU A 658 8.86 -19.27 5.41
C LEU A 658 9.82 -19.41 4.22
N GLY A 659 10.96 -18.72 4.23
CA GLY A 659 11.90 -18.73 3.11
C GLY A 659 11.38 -17.96 1.89
N TYR A 660 10.85 -16.75 2.07
CA TYR A 660 10.40 -15.88 0.98
C TYR A 660 11.33 -14.70 0.72
N THR A 661 12.43 -14.61 1.47
CA THR A 661 13.23 -13.38 1.57
C THR A 661 13.99 -13.06 0.29
N THR A 662 14.72 -14.03 -0.26
CA THR A 662 15.77 -13.81 -1.26
C THR A 662 15.49 -14.54 -2.57
N THR A 663 16.09 -14.09 -3.66
CA THR A 663 16.08 -14.82 -4.96
C THR A 663 16.65 -16.24 -4.84
N SER A 664 17.59 -16.46 -3.92
CA SER A 664 18.08 -17.82 -3.64
C SER A 664 17.00 -18.72 -3.04
N ASP A 665 16.13 -18.20 -2.17
CA ASP A 665 14.95 -18.95 -1.71
C ASP A 665 14.02 -19.28 -2.88
N ALA A 666 13.80 -18.31 -3.76
CA ALA A 666 12.97 -18.47 -4.95
C ALA A 666 13.46 -19.60 -5.84
N ARG A 667 14.75 -19.61 -6.18
CA ARG A 667 15.33 -20.64 -7.07
C ARG A 667 15.27 -22.05 -6.48
N GLU A 668 15.45 -22.19 -5.17
CA GLU A 668 15.32 -23.48 -4.48
C GLU A 668 13.90 -24.04 -4.62
N ALA A 669 12.88 -23.20 -4.40
CA ALA A 669 11.49 -23.60 -4.59
C ALA A 669 11.19 -23.93 -6.06
N MET A 670 11.60 -23.05 -6.99
CA MET A 670 11.33 -23.22 -8.43
C MET A 670 11.95 -24.49 -9.04
N ALA A 671 13.08 -24.97 -8.48
CA ALA A 671 13.72 -26.22 -8.88
C ALA A 671 12.88 -27.46 -8.53
N GLN A 672 12.01 -27.36 -7.52
CA GLN A 672 11.18 -28.46 -7.03
C GLN A 672 9.77 -28.47 -7.63
N ILE A 673 9.34 -27.38 -8.26
CA ILE A 673 8.00 -27.28 -8.83
C ILE A 673 7.93 -28.06 -10.15
N GLU A 674 7.14 -29.13 -10.16
CA GLU A 674 6.96 -30.01 -11.33
C GLU A 674 5.90 -29.51 -12.29
N SER A 675 4.91 -28.74 -11.81
CA SER A 675 3.87 -28.16 -12.65
C SER A 675 4.44 -27.14 -13.66
N PRO A 676 3.86 -27.05 -14.87
CA PRO A 676 4.13 -25.96 -15.81
C PRO A 676 3.86 -24.60 -15.16
N ILE A 677 4.72 -23.62 -15.48
CA ILE A 677 4.57 -22.25 -15.00
C ILE A 677 4.59 -21.28 -16.20
N THR A 678 3.56 -20.44 -16.29
CA THR A 678 3.55 -19.26 -17.14
C THR A 678 3.74 -18.02 -16.26
N TRP A 679 4.78 -17.23 -16.52
CA TRP A 679 5.06 -16.01 -15.77
C TRP A 679 4.93 -14.79 -16.67
N ILE A 680 3.99 -13.90 -16.33
CA ILE A 680 3.69 -12.68 -17.07
C ILE A 680 4.22 -11.49 -16.27
N TYR A 681 5.00 -10.60 -16.88
CA TYR A 681 5.47 -9.36 -16.25
C TYR A 681 5.47 -8.18 -17.22
N GLY A 682 5.36 -6.98 -16.66
CA GLY A 682 5.24 -5.73 -17.40
C GLY A 682 6.60 -5.06 -17.64
N THR A 683 6.81 -4.49 -18.83
CA THR A 683 8.02 -3.70 -19.14
C THR A 683 8.12 -2.41 -18.32
N HIS A 684 6.98 -1.92 -17.81
CA HIS A 684 6.90 -0.70 -17.02
C HIS A 684 6.67 -0.96 -15.53
N ASP A 685 6.64 -2.23 -15.10
CA ASP A 685 6.54 -2.60 -13.69
C ASP A 685 7.74 -2.07 -12.89
N LYS A 686 7.46 -1.35 -11.79
CA LYS A 686 8.47 -0.81 -10.87
C LYS A 686 8.53 -1.56 -9.54
N TRP A 687 7.62 -2.49 -9.31
CA TRP A 687 7.53 -3.27 -8.08
C TRP A 687 8.43 -4.49 -8.17
N THR A 688 8.37 -5.18 -9.32
CA THR A 688 9.15 -6.39 -9.58
C THR A 688 10.37 -6.11 -10.47
N ASP A 689 11.42 -6.93 -10.34
CA ASP A 689 12.62 -6.86 -11.17
C ASP A 689 12.57 -7.92 -12.27
N PRO A 690 12.47 -7.54 -13.56
CA PRO A 690 12.46 -8.49 -14.68
C PRO A 690 13.68 -9.41 -14.72
N GLU A 691 14.86 -8.95 -14.30
CA GLU A 691 16.06 -9.79 -14.26
C GLU A 691 15.95 -10.87 -13.19
N GLU A 692 15.31 -10.58 -12.06
CA GLU A 692 15.04 -11.55 -11.03
C GLU A 692 14.02 -12.61 -11.50
N ILE A 693 12.99 -12.19 -12.23
CA ILE A 693 12.00 -13.09 -12.82
C ILE A 693 12.67 -14.02 -13.84
N ARG A 694 13.47 -13.46 -14.76
CA ARG A 694 14.27 -14.22 -15.73
C ARG A 694 15.21 -15.19 -15.02
N ASP A 695 15.84 -14.77 -13.92
CA ASP A 695 16.69 -15.63 -13.10
C ASP A 695 15.93 -16.85 -12.58
N ILE A 696 14.80 -16.65 -11.89
CA ILE A 696 14.08 -17.77 -11.26
C ILE A 696 13.38 -18.69 -12.28
N MET A 697 12.93 -18.16 -13.43
CA MET A 697 12.27 -18.93 -14.48
C MET A 697 13.26 -19.72 -15.33
N SER A 698 14.54 -19.38 -15.30
CA SER A 698 15.61 -20.15 -15.94
C SER A 698 16.07 -21.36 -15.12
N VAL A 699 15.53 -21.58 -13.91
CA VAL A 699 15.86 -22.75 -13.09
C VAL A 699 15.28 -24.00 -13.74
N ALA A 700 16.13 -25.00 -13.93
CA ALA A 700 15.72 -26.28 -14.52
C ALA A 700 14.82 -27.05 -13.57
N SER A 701 13.68 -27.49 -14.10
CA SER A 701 12.65 -28.29 -13.44
C SER A 701 11.99 -29.24 -14.45
N PRO A 702 11.24 -30.27 -14.00
CA PRO A 702 10.45 -31.10 -14.90
C PRO A 702 9.40 -30.31 -15.68
N GLY A 703 8.71 -29.38 -15.01
CA GLY A 703 7.67 -28.54 -15.61
C GLY A 703 8.22 -27.55 -16.64
N GLU A 704 7.39 -27.22 -17.63
CA GLU A 704 7.70 -26.17 -18.60
C GLU A 704 7.71 -24.78 -17.94
N ARG A 705 8.47 -23.87 -18.54
CA ARG A 705 8.67 -22.50 -18.08
C ARG A 705 8.42 -21.58 -19.26
N GLU A 706 7.30 -20.86 -19.22
CA GLU A 706 6.90 -19.86 -20.21
C GLU A 706 6.99 -18.47 -19.56
N LEU A 707 7.59 -17.54 -20.27
CA LEU A 707 7.85 -16.18 -19.83
C LEU A 707 7.21 -15.23 -20.83
N ILE A 708 6.31 -14.35 -20.38
CA ILE A 708 5.60 -13.41 -21.24
C ILE A 708 5.86 -11.99 -20.75
N GLU A 709 6.50 -11.19 -21.59
CA GLU A 709 6.76 -9.77 -21.36
C GLU A 709 5.71 -8.93 -22.09
N ILE A 710 5.02 -8.05 -21.36
CA ILE A 710 3.92 -7.23 -21.87
C ILE A 710 4.15 -5.74 -21.63
N PRO A 711 3.63 -4.82 -22.47
CA PRO A 711 3.90 -3.38 -22.36
C PRO A 711 3.11 -2.66 -21.25
N SER A 712 2.84 -3.32 -20.11
CA SER A 712 2.01 -2.79 -19.01
C SER A 712 2.81 -2.36 -17.77
N THR A 713 2.13 -1.70 -16.84
CA THR A 713 2.56 -1.46 -15.45
C THR A 713 2.11 -2.63 -14.55
N HIS A 714 2.26 -2.47 -13.23
CA HIS A 714 1.96 -3.52 -12.25
C HIS A 714 0.46 -3.78 -12.05
N ASN A 715 -0.38 -2.75 -12.18
CA ASN A 715 -1.84 -2.87 -11.99
C ASN A 715 -2.51 -3.36 -13.29
N LEU A 716 -3.24 -4.47 -13.22
CA LEU A 716 -4.06 -5.01 -14.32
C LEU A 716 -5.45 -5.37 -13.77
N ARG A 717 -6.50 -4.67 -14.21
CA ARG A 717 -7.85 -4.88 -13.67
C ARG A 717 -8.97 -4.64 -14.67
N ALA A 718 -9.12 -3.44 -15.21
CA ALA A 718 -10.27 -3.09 -16.06
C ALA A 718 -9.90 -2.29 -17.32
N SER A 719 -8.63 -1.93 -17.47
CA SER A 719 -8.12 -1.32 -18.71
C SER A 719 -8.13 -2.31 -19.87
N ASP A 720 -8.05 -1.74 -21.07
CA ASP A 720 -7.78 -2.47 -22.32
C ASP A 720 -6.55 -3.38 -22.21
N ASP A 721 -5.45 -2.88 -21.63
CA ASP A 721 -4.24 -3.66 -21.34
C ASP A 721 -4.50 -4.79 -20.32
N GLY A 722 -5.33 -4.53 -19.32
CA GLY A 722 -5.80 -5.54 -18.37
C GLY A 722 -6.55 -6.67 -19.06
N ILE A 723 -7.55 -6.36 -19.89
CA ILE A 723 -8.36 -7.36 -20.60
C ILE A 723 -7.49 -8.15 -21.60
N ALA A 724 -6.60 -7.48 -22.34
CA ALA A 724 -5.63 -8.13 -23.22
C ALA A 724 -4.75 -9.15 -22.46
N SER A 725 -4.25 -8.76 -21.28
CA SER A 725 -3.52 -9.67 -20.39
C SER A 725 -4.35 -10.86 -19.94
N PHE A 726 -5.63 -10.66 -19.65
CA PHE A 726 -6.53 -11.74 -19.21
C PHE A 726 -6.88 -12.73 -20.34
N GLN A 727 -6.86 -12.30 -21.60
CA GLN A 727 -7.00 -13.21 -22.73
C GLN A 727 -5.75 -14.05 -22.94
N ILE A 728 -4.56 -13.50 -22.70
CA ILE A 728 -3.32 -14.30 -22.69
C ILE A 728 -3.38 -15.37 -21.61
N ILE A 729 -3.84 -15.02 -20.41
CA ILE A 729 -4.04 -15.98 -19.32
C ILE A 729 -5.02 -17.08 -19.77
N SER A 730 -6.13 -16.69 -20.41
CA SER A 730 -7.12 -17.63 -20.94
C SER A 730 -6.51 -18.60 -21.96
N ASP A 731 -5.78 -18.07 -22.93
CA ASP A 731 -5.11 -18.87 -23.98
C ASP A 731 -4.02 -19.77 -23.40
N ALA A 732 -3.21 -19.29 -22.45
CA ALA A 732 -2.20 -20.10 -21.78
C ALA A 732 -2.82 -21.31 -21.06
N ILE A 733 -3.94 -21.11 -20.36
CA ILE A 733 -4.64 -22.20 -19.66
C ILE A 733 -5.24 -23.18 -20.68
N LEU A 734 -5.91 -22.68 -21.73
CA LEU A 734 -6.52 -23.53 -22.77
C LEU A 734 -5.46 -24.39 -23.48
N ARG A 735 -4.33 -23.78 -23.87
CA ARG A 735 -3.21 -24.50 -24.50
C ARG A 735 -2.64 -25.58 -23.58
N GLN A 736 -2.38 -25.23 -22.32
CA GLN A 736 -1.68 -26.11 -21.39
C GLN A 736 -2.57 -27.24 -20.86
N LEU A 737 -3.84 -26.93 -20.54
CA LEU A 737 -4.73 -27.86 -19.85
C LEU A 737 -5.75 -28.53 -20.77
N ALA A 738 -6.33 -27.81 -21.73
CA ALA A 738 -7.33 -28.35 -22.64
C ALA A 738 -6.73 -28.88 -23.96
N GLY A 739 -5.50 -28.47 -24.30
CA GLY A 739 -4.91 -28.78 -25.61
C GLY A 739 -5.65 -28.09 -26.77
N SER A 740 -6.41 -27.05 -26.46
CA SER A 740 -7.16 -26.22 -27.42
C SER A 740 -6.67 -24.78 -27.37
N SER A 741 -6.89 -24.03 -28.43
CA SER A 741 -6.64 -22.59 -28.50
C SER A 741 -7.64 -22.00 -29.50
N GLY A 742 -7.99 -20.74 -29.31
CA GLY A 742 -8.96 -20.03 -30.15
C GLY A 742 -8.65 -18.55 -30.21
N PRO A 743 -9.30 -17.80 -31.14
CA PRO A 743 -9.10 -16.37 -31.21
C PRO A 743 -9.56 -15.72 -29.89
N ALA A 744 -8.72 -14.83 -29.36
CA ALA A 744 -9.06 -14.02 -28.21
C ALA A 744 -10.38 -13.28 -28.47
N VAL A 745 -11.26 -13.26 -27.47
CA VAL A 745 -12.53 -12.52 -27.52
C VAL A 745 -12.63 -11.58 -26.32
N MET A 746 -13.18 -10.40 -26.56
CA MET A 746 -13.42 -9.39 -25.53
C MET A 746 -14.75 -9.67 -24.84
N PRO A 747 -14.87 -9.52 -23.51
CA PRO A 747 -16.17 -9.55 -22.85
C PRO A 747 -17.07 -8.41 -23.34
N ASP A 748 -18.38 -8.57 -23.21
CA ASP A 748 -19.34 -7.50 -23.50
C ASP A 748 -19.35 -6.45 -22.38
N ASN A 749 -19.25 -5.17 -22.74
CA ASN A 749 -19.17 -4.07 -21.76
C ASN A 749 -20.42 -3.97 -20.88
N SER A 750 -21.60 -4.33 -21.39
CA SER A 750 -22.85 -4.30 -20.62
C SER A 750 -22.91 -5.45 -19.62
N GLU A 751 -22.46 -6.65 -20.02
CA GLU A 751 -22.32 -7.81 -19.12
C GLU A 751 -21.25 -7.57 -18.04
N LEU A 752 -20.12 -6.93 -18.39
CA LEU A 752 -19.08 -6.54 -17.44
C LEU A 752 -19.60 -5.54 -16.40
N THR A 753 -20.29 -4.50 -16.86
CA THR A 753 -20.90 -3.50 -15.98
C THR A 753 -21.95 -4.14 -15.06
N GLU A 754 -22.74 -5.08 -15.58
CA GLU A 754 -23.74 -5.82 -14.78
C GLU A 754 -23.08 -6.70 -13.70
N LEU A 755 -22.03 -7.44 -14.05
CA LEU A 755 -21.31 -8.28 -13.09
C LEU A 755 -20.69 -7.46 -11.96
N ILE A 756 -19.96 -6.39 -12.30
CA ILE A 756 -19.32 -5.50 -11.31
C ILE A 756 -20.37 -4.88 -10.39
N ALA A 757 -21.49 -4.40 -10.94
CA ALA A 757 -22.56 -3.81 -10.14
C ALA A 757 -23.18 -4.82 -9.16
N ARG A 758 -23.46 -6.06 -9.60
CA ARG A 758 -24.02 -7.11 -8.74
C ARG A 758 -23.08 -7.48 -7.60
N GLU A 759 -21.80 -7.67 -7.90
CA GLU A 759 -20.81 -8.03 -6.88
C GLU A 759 -20.61 -6.90 -5.87
N ARG A 760 -20.53 -5.65 -6.33
CA ARG A 760 -20.49 -4.47 -5.47
C ARG A 760 -21.68 -4.39 -4.51
N GLU A 761 -22.90 -4.52 -5.03
CA GLU A 761 -24.14 -4.45 -4.24
C GLU A 761 -24.16 -5.49 -3.11
N SER A 762 -23.52 -6.65 -3.32
CA SER A 762 -23.45 -7.72 -2.31
C SER A 762 -22.50 -7.42 -1.14
N VAL A 763 -21.48 -6.56 -1.33
CA VAL A 763 -20.41 -6.31 -0.35
C VAL A 763 -20.62 -5.04 0.46
N ILE A 764 -21.10 -3.96 -0.16
CA ILE A 764 -21.11 -2.62 0.46
C ILE A 764 -22.20 -2.49 1.54
N GLY A 765 -23.29 -3.27 1.46
CA GLY A 765 -24.45 -3.10 2.35
C GLY A 765 -25.00 -1.67 2.32
N GLU A 766 -25.68 -1.24 3.38
CA GLU A 766 -26.25 0.13 3.52
C GLU A 766 -25.21 1.21 3.91
N LYS A 767 -23.89 0.96 3.80
CA LYS A 767 -22.87 1.93 4.21
C LYS A 767 -22.81 3.11 3.22
N ASN A 768 -23.27 4.29 3.66
CA ASN A 768 -23.10 5.55 2.93
C ASN A 768 -21.69 6.12 3.15
N LEU A 769 -20.95 6.33 2.06
CA LEU A 769 -19.69 7.08 2.06
C LEU A 769 -19.99 8.59 2.10
N ASP A 770 -19.37 9.32 3.02
CA ASP A 770 -19.35 10.78 3.01
C ASP A 770 -18.37 11.28 1.92
N ILE A 771 -18.86 11.37 0.69
CA ILE A 771 -18.07 11.79 -0.48
C ILE A 771 -17.48 13.20 -0.29
N PRO A 772 -18.25 14.23 0.14
CA PRO A 772 -17.68 15.55 0.42
C PRO A 772 -16.58 15.53 1.50
N GLY A 773 -16.79 14.79 2.60
CA GLY A 773 -15.80 14.63 3.65
C GLY A 773 -14.51 13.95 3.15
N PHE A 774 -14.65 12.92 2.32
CA PHE A 774 -13.53 12.24 1.68
C PHE A 774 -12.71 13.21 0.81
N TRP A 775 -13.34 13.90 -0.15
CA TRP A 775 -12.64 14.81 -1.04
C TRP A 775 -11.98 15.98 -0.31
N LYS A 776 -12.60 16.47 0.76
CA LYS A 776 -12.00 17.51 1.60
C LYS A 776 -10.70 17.03 2.24
N SER A 777 -10.70 15.84 2.85
CA SER A 777 -9.50 15.26 3.47
C SER A 777 -8.44 14.93 2.43
N TYR A 778 -8.82 14.31 1.30
CA TYR A 778 -7.91 13.98 0.20
C TYR A 778 -7.23 15.22 -0.40
N MET A 779 -7.99 16.29 -0.66
CA MET A 779 -7.47 17.47 -1.36
C MET A 779 -6.65 18.40 -0.44
N LEU A 780 -7.04 18.53 0.83
CA LEU A 780 -6.34 19.40 1.78
C LEU A 780 -5.20 18.70 2.52
N GLY A 781 -5.29 17.38 2.70
CA GLY A 781 -4.42 16.59 3.56
C GLY A 781 -4.77 16.76 5.05
N ASP A 782 -4.43 15.75 5.86
CA ASP A 782 -4.61 15.78 7.33
C ASP A 782 -3.39 16.44 8.08
N ARG A 783 -2.37 16.89 7.32
CA ARG A 783 -1.09 17.49 7.77
C ARG A 783 -1.00 19.02 7.47
N ILE A 784 0.08 19.66 7.91
CA ILE A 784 0.51 21.01 7.48
C ILE A 784 1.01 21.00 6.00
N ASP A 785 1.27 19.83 5.41
CA ASP A 785 1.87 19.67 4.08
C ASP A 785 0.85 19.27 2.98
N GLY A 786 0.13 20.27 2.47
CA GLY A 786 -0.27 20.36 1.06
C GLY A 786 -1.43 19.51 0.54
N GLY A 787 -1.61 18.26 0.98
CA GLY A 787 -2.57 17.31 0.38
C GLY A 787 -2.35 17.14 -1.12
N TYR A 788 -3.40 17.27 -1.94
CA TYR A 788 -3.30 17.24 -3.40
C TYR A 788 -2.34 18.29 -4.00
N ASP A 789 -2.04 19.39 -3.29
CA ASP A 789 -1.06 20.38 -3.76
C ASP A 789 0.35 19.81 -3.92
N ASN A 790 0.63 18.71 -3.23
CA ASN A 790 1.89 18.00 -3.32
C ASN A 790 2.15 17.47 -4.74
N TYR A 791 1.11 17.16 -5.50
CA TYR A 791 1.24 16.78 -6.92
C TYR A 791 1.77 17.93 -7.77
N GLY A 792 1.49 19.19 -7.41
CA GLY A 792 1.98 20.37 -8.13
C GLY A 792 3.51 20.55 -8.12
N GLU A 793 4.23 19.80 -7.28
CA GLU A 793 5.70 19.80 -7.23
C GLU A 793 6.33 18.70 -8.10
N LEU A 794 5.53 17.74 -8.58
CA LEU A 794 6.01 16.67 -9.45
C LEU A 794 6.21 17.22 -10.87
N ALA A 795 7.37 16.93 -11.46
CA ALA A 795 7.70 17.38 -12.81
C ALA A 795 6.69 16.84 -13.83
N GLU A 796 6.31 15.58 -13.70
CA GLU A 796 5.35 14.90 -14.56
C GLU A 796 3.96 15.54 -14.49
N PHE A 797 3.55 16.04 -13.32
CA PHE A 797 2.29 16.75 -13.15
C PHE A 797 2.36 18.18 -13.72
N GLN A 798 3.50 18.87 -13.55
CA GLN A 798 3.72 20.17 -14.15
C GLN A 798 3.71 20.08 -15.69
N GLU A 799 4.37 19.08 -16.26
CA GLU A 799 4.33 18.76 -17.69
C GLU A 799 2.91 18.44 -18.15
N PHE A 800 2.16 17.67 -17.37
CA PHE A 800 0.75 17.37 -17.63
C PHE A 800 -0.11 18.65 -17.66
N ALA A 801 0.01 19.52 -16.66
CA ALA A 801 -0.70 20.80 -16.64
C ALA A 801 -0.32 21.67 -17.84
N GLN A 802 0.97 21.77 -18.18
CA GLN A 802 1.42 22.53 -19.35
C GLN A 802 0.88 21.95 -20.66
N LEU A 803 0.80 20.62 -20.78
CA LEU A 803 0.18 19.95 -21.92
C LEU A 803 -1.31 20.30 -22.03
N GLU A 804 -2.06 20.31 -20.92
CA GLU A 804 -3.47 20.74 -20.92
C GLU A 804 -3.63 22.18 -21.41
N LEU A 805 -2.78 23.09 -20.92
CA LEU A 805 -2.76 24.48 -21.39
C LEU A 805 -2.43 24.60 -22.88
N ALA A 806 -1.41 23.88 -23.35
CA ALA A 806 -0.99 23.91 -24.74
C ALA A 806 -2.06 23.35 -25.70
N LEU A 807 -2.90 22.42 -25.22
CA LEU A 807 -3.98 21.84 -26.00
C LEU A 807 -5.21 22.76 -26.07
N LEU A 808 -5.64 23.35 -24.95
CA LEU A 808 -6.83 24.21 -24.95
C LEU A 808 -6.55 25.66 -25.40
N LYS A 809 -5.36 26.17 -25.07
CA LYS A 809 -4.84 27.50 -25.43
C LYS A 809 -5.71 28.65 -24.92
N PRO A 810 -5.71 28.93 -23.60
CA PRO A 810 -6.48 30.04 -23.04
C PRO A 810 -5.95 31.37 -23.57
N MET A 811 -6.84 32.32 -23.84
CA MET A 811 -6.47 33.63 -24.41
C MET A 811 -6.95 34.79 -23.54
N VAL A 812 -6.23 35.90 -23.61
CA VAL A 812 -6.64 37.15 -22.95
C VAL A 812 -7.95 37.65 -23.54
N GLY A 813 -8.84 38.11 -22.66
CA GLY A 813 -10.18 38.59 -23.03
C GLY A 813 -11.25 37.50 -23.11
N GLU A 814 -10.89 36.23 -22.91
CA GLU A 814 -11.85 35.12 -22.86
C GLU A 814 -12.55 35.03 -21.49
N SER A 815 -13.77 34.46 -21.51
CA SER A 815 -14.43 33.91 -20.32
C SER A 815 -14.06 32.43 -20.17
N ILE A 816 -13.34 32.10 -19.10
CA ILE A 816 -12.78 30.77 -18.83
C ILE A 816 -13.43 30.18 -17.57
N ALA A 817 -13.80 28.90 -17.61
CA ALA A 817 -14.25 28.16 -16.43
C ALA A 817 -13.31 26.99 -16.09
N ASP A 818 -12.97 26.84 -14.81
CA ASP A 818 -12.26 25.69 -14.25
C ASP A 818 -13.27 24.88 -13.39
N MET A 819 -13.77 23.79 -13.96
CA MET A 819 -14.79 22.91 -13.38
C MET A 819 -14.12 21.85 -12.51
N GLY A 820 -14.48 21.81 -11.23
CA GLY A 820 -13.80 20.96 -10.25
C GLY A 820 -12.39 21.48 -9.95
N CYS A 821 -12.24 22.80 -9.82
CA CYS A 821 -10.92 23.44 -9.75
C CYS A 821 -10.10 23.00 -8.53
N GLY A 822 -10.72 22.37 -7.53
CA GLY A 822 -10.07 21.90 -6.31
C GLY A 822 -9.35 23.05 -5.61
N THR A 823 -8.09 22.81 -5.28
CA THR A 823 -7.20 23.81 -4.66
C THR A 823 -6.59 24.80 -5.66
N GLY A 824 -7.01 24.76 -6.94
CA GLY A 824 -6.64 25.74 -7.97
C GLY A 824 -5.31 25.53 -8.66
N LEU A 825 -4.79 24.29 -8.77
CA LEU A 825 -3.51 24.01 -9.47
C LEU A 825 -3.57 24.35 -10.96
N ILE A 826 -4.66 23.96 -11.65
CA ILE A 826 -4.86 24.29 -13.08
C ILE A 826 -5.20 25.76 -13.26
N THR A 827 -6.09 26.33 -12.45
CA THR A 827 -6.32 27.79 -12.40
C THR A 827 -5.01 28.57 -12.27
N GLN A 828 -4.11 28.15 -11.39
CA GLN A 828 -2.79 28.79 -11.21
C GLN A 828 -1.93 28.70 -12.47
N ALA A 829 -1.91 27.54 -13.15
CA ALA A 829 -1.20 27.38 -14.40
C ALA A 829 -1.75 28.31 -15.49
N ILE A 830 -3.07 28.38 -15.65
CA ILE A 830 -3.75 29.28 -16.61
C ILE A 830 -3.35 30.74 -16.38
N LEU A 831 -3.43 31.19 -15.13
CA LEU A 831 -3.07 32.56 -14.76
C LEU A 831 -1.58 32.86 -15.00
N PHE A 832 -0.71 31.88 -14.74
CA PHE A 832 0.71 32.02 -15.00
C PHE A 832 0.98 32.19 -16.51
N ASP A 833 0.41 31.32 -17.35
CA ASP A 833 0.55 31.36 -18.82
C ASP A 833 0.06 32.69 -19.40
N LEU A 834 -1.16 33.12 -19.07
CA LEU A 834 -1.70 34.41 -19.48
C LEU A 834 -0.82 35.58 -19.01
N GLY A 835 -0.22 35.47 -17.83
CA GLY A 835 0.65 36.49 -17.24
C GLY A 835 2.03 36.59 -17.91
N THR A 836 2.45 35.60 -18.70
CA THR A 836 3.74 35.62 -19.40
C THR A 836 3.65 36.40 -20.72
N SER A 837 4.36 37.52 -20.81
CA SER A 837 4.59 38.27 -22.06
C SER A 837 3.42 39.07 -22.67
N ILE A 838 2.42 39.48 -21.89
CA ILE A 838 1.30 40.31 -22.37
C ILE A 838 1.26 41.70 -21.68
N THR A 839 0.86 42.73 -22.44
CA THR A 839 0.78 44.13 -21.99
C THR A 839 -0.43 44.41 -21.08
N THR A 840 -1.57 43.71 -21.27
CA THR A 840 -2.79 43.82 -20.44
C THR A 840 -3.53 42.48 -20.37
N LEU A 841 -4.27 42.24 -19.29
CA LEU A 841 -5.17 41.09 -19.11
C LEU A 841 -6.64 41.50 -19.03
N ALA A 842 -6.94 42.78 -19.27
CA ALA A 842 -8.28 43.34 -19.17
C ALA A 842 -9.31 42.59 -20.03
N GLY A 843 -10.50 42.39 -19.48
CA GLY A 843 -11.60 41.68 -20.14
C GLY A 843 -11.55 40.15 -19.97
N THR A 844 -10.45 39.59 -19.46
CA THR A 844 -10.37 38.17 -19.10
C THR A 844 -11.22 37.90 -17.87
N LYS A 845 -12.09 36.88 -17.93
CA LYS A 845 -12.91 36.43 -16.81
C LYS A 845 -12.58 34.98 -16.50
N LEU A 846 -12.37 34.67 -15.22
CA LEU A 846 -12.12 33.30 -14.78
C LEU A 846 -13.10 32.93 -13.66
N ILE A 847 -13.76 31.79 -13.80
CA ILE A 847 -14.57 31.21 -12.71
C ILE A 847 -13.99 29.86 -12.28
N GLY A 848 -13.67 29.73 -11.00
CA GLY A 848 -13.32 28.45 -10.37
C GLY A 848 -14.53 27.87 -9.65
N ILE A 849 -14.90 26.63 -9.98
CA ILE A 849 -16.08 25.97 -9.44
C ILE A 849 -15.67 24.67 -8.76
N ASP A 850 -16.11 24.46 -7.53
CA ASP A 850 -15.91 23.22 -6.79
C ASP A 850 -17.08 22.96 -5.83
N LEU A 851 -17.32 21.71 -5.46
CA LEU A 851 -18.34 21.36 -4.46
C LEU A 851 -17.94 21.87 -3.06
N ILE A 852 -16.65 21.87 -2.72
CA ILE A 852 -16.16 22.09 -1.36
C ILE A 852 -15.65 23.54 -1.18
N PRO A 853 -16.33 24.37 -0.35
CA PRO A 853 -15.95 25.78 -0.16
C PRO A 853 -14.52 26.01 0.36
N GLU A 854 -13.98 25.08 1.16
CA GLU A 854 -12.63 25.17 1.71
C GLU A 854 -11.55 25.06 0.62
N LEU A 855 -11.81 24.28 -0.44
CA LEU A 855 -10.89 24.15 -1.58
C LEU A 855 -10.81 25.47 -2.35
N LEU A 856 -11.96 26.11 -2.58
CA LEU A 856 -12.06 27.44 -3.20
C LEU A 856 -11.33 28.51 -2.38
N THR A 857 -11.39 28.42 -1.05
CA THR A 857 -10.65 29.32 -0.16
C THR A 857 -9.14 29.17 -0.40
N LYS A 858 -8.63 27.94 -0.46
CA LYS A 858 -7.22 27.64 -0.75
C LYS A 858 -6.81 28.09 -2.16
N ALA A 859 -7.68 27.91 -3.15
CA ALA A 859 -7.46 28.39 -4.52
C ALA A 859 -7.34 29.93 -4.57
N ASN A 860 -8.22 30.63 -3.86
CA ASN A 860 -8.17 32.09 -3.74
C ASN A 860 -6.88 32.57 -3.04
N GLU A 861 -6.41 31.87 -2.02
CA GLU A 861 -5.13 32.19 -1.39
C GLU A 861 -3.96 32.08 -2.36
N LYS A 862 -3.91 31.03 -3.19
CA LYS A 862 -2.88 30.90 -4.23
C LYS A 862 -2.97 32.03 -5.24
N TYR A 863 -4.17 32.33 -5.76
CA TYR A 863 -4.38 33.49 -6.63
C TYR A 863 -3.85 34.79 -6.02
N ASN A 864 -4.16 35.05 -4.74
CA ASN A 864 -3.68 36.23 -4.04
C ASN A 864 -2.14 36.27 -3.92
N ARG A 865 -1.49 35.13 -3.68
CA ARG A 865 -0.02 35.02 -3.67
C ARG A 865 0.58 35.28 -5.05
N LEU A 866 -0.01 34.73 -6.12
CA LEU A 866 0.43 35.01 -7.49
C LEU A 866 0.24 36.48 -7.86
N SER A 867 -0.90 37.07 -7.55
CA SER A 867 -1.22 38.48 -7.85
C SER A 867 -0.32 39.46 -7.11
N LYS A 868 0.24 39.09 -5.95
CA LYS A 868 1.29 39.87 -5.28
C LYS A 868 2.60 39.84 -6.05
N LYS A 869 2.98 38.69 -6.63
CA LYS A 869 4.20 38.52 -7.43
C LYS A 869 4.06 39.11 -8.84
N ASN A 870 2.86 39.04 -9.42
CA ASN A 870 2.52 39.60 -10.73
C ASN A 870 1.25 40.48 -10.61
N PRO A 871 1.41 41.79 -10.31
CA PRO A 871 0.28 42.71 -10.09
C PRO A 871 -0.72 42.81 -11.24
N LYS A 872 -0.33 42.47 -12.48
CA LYS A 872 -1.21 42.48 -13.65
C LYS A 872 -2.35 41.48 -13.55
N LEU A 873 -2.19 40.39 -12.80
CA LEU A 873 -3.24 39.40 -12.60
C LEU A 873 -4.50 39.98 -11.94
N LYS A 874 -4.39 41.14 -11.28
CA LYS A 874 -5.54 41.88 -10.73
C LYS A 874 -6.48 42.45 -11.81
N GLU A 875 -6.07 42.49 -13.07
CA GLU A 875 -6.92 42.86 -14.20
C GLU A 875 -7.89 41.73 -14.61
N VAL A 876 -7.64 40.49 -14.16
CA VAL A 876 -8.52 39.34 -14.40
C VAL A 876 -9.70 39.38 -13.44
N GLU A 877 -10.93 39.30 -13.97
CA GLU A 877 -12.14 39.18 -13.16
C GLU A 877 -12.29 37.73 -12.69
N ILE A 878 -11.89 37.43 -11.45
CA ILE A 878 -11.96 36.07 -10.89
C ILE A 878 -13.17 35.89 -9.95
N THR A 879 -13.91 34.81 -10.14
CA THR A 879 -15.04 34.41 -9.27
C THR A 879 -14.86 32.98 -8.77
N TRP A 880 -15.13 32.74 -7.50
CA TRP A 880 -15.14 31.41 -6.90
C TRP A 880 -16.57 31.02 -6.53
N LYS A 881 -17.06 29.88 -7.01
CA LYS A 881 -18.44 29.44 -6.80
C LYS A 881 -18.49 28.03 -6.26
N SER A 882 -19.08 27.86 -5.06
CA SER A 882 -19.39 26.53 -4.55
C SER A 882 -20.65 26.01 -5.24
N LEU A 883 -20.53 24.91 -5.99
CA LEU A 883 -21.61 24.32 -6.76
C LEU A 883 -21.37 22.82 -6.95
N ASN A 884 -22.42 22.01 -6.78
CA ASN A 884 -22.38 20.62 -7.18
C ASN A 884 -22.42 20.50 -8.71
N LEU A 885 -21.35 19.99 -9.30
CA LEU A 885 -21.22 19.77 -10.74
C LEU A 885 -21.82 18.43 -11.19
N GLU A 886 -22.27 17.58 -10.25
CA GLU A 886 -23.08 16.41 -10.58
C GLU A 886 -24.36 16.89 -11.27
N PRO A 887 -24.60 16.52 -12.53
CA PRO A 887 -25.83 16.88 -13.24
C PRO A 887 -27.05 16.26 -12.56
N PHE A 888 -28.22 16.80 -12.89
CA PHE A 888 -29.53 16.39 -12.41
C PHE A 888 -29.65 14.86 -12.21
N PRO A 889 -29.85 14.34 -10.98
CA PRO A 889 -29.99 12.90 -10.70
C PRO A 889 -31.13 12.19 -11.47
N LEU A 890 -32.01 13.00 -12.04
CA LEU A 890 -33.14 12.61 -12.89
C LEU A 890 -32.81 12.67 -14.40
N ALA A 891 -31.57 13.01 -14.78
CA ALA A 891 -31.14 13.09 -16.18
C ALA A 891 -31.30 11.75 -16.90
N GLY A 892 -31.01 10.62 -16.22
CA GLY A 892 -31.29 9.29 -16.75
C GLY A 892 -32.76 9.08 -17.13
N ILE A 893 -33.68 9.53 -16.28
CA ILE A 893 -35.13 9.46 -16.54
C ILE A 893 -35.52 10.39 -17.70
N ARG A 894 -34.96 11.61 -17.75
CA ARG A 894 -35.19 12.56 -18.85
C ARG A 894 -34.70 12.00 -20.19
N ASP A 895 -33.53 11.40 -20.22
CA ASP A 895 -32.97 10.78 -21.42
C ASP A 895 -33.88 9.67 -21.94
N VAL A 896 -34.41 8.83 -21.05
CA VAL A 896 -35.41 7.80 -21.42
C VAL A 896 -36.67 8.45 -21.98
N LEU A 897 -37.20 9.47 -21.32
CA LEU A 897 -38.38 10.21 -21.79
C LEU A 897 -38.18 10.80 -23.20
N ASN A 898 -37.00 11.35 -23.48
CA ASN A 898 -36.68 12.00 -24.75
C ASN A 898 -36.42 11.02 -25.92
N GLN A 899 -36.15 9.75 -25.65
CA GLN A 899 -35.90 8.76 -26.71
C GLN A 899 -37.19 8.42 -27.50
N PRO A 900 -37.15 8.27 -28.82
CA PRO A 900 -38.33 7.84 -29.56
C PRO A 900 -38.65 6.35 -29.31
N GLY A 901 -39.94 6.00 -29.23
CA GLY A 901 -40.41 4.62 -29.08
C GLY A 901 -40.62 4.16 -27.63
N ALA A 902 -40.88 2.85 -27.46
CA ALA A 902 -41.18 2.23 -26.18
C ALA A 902 -40.00 2.33 -25.19
N LYS A 903 -40.32 2.53 -23.91
CA LYS A 903 -39.34 2.70 -22.84
C LYS A 903 -39.08 1.37 -22.14
N PHE A 904 -37.84 1.16 -21.74
CA PHE A 904 -37.40 -0.05 -21.04
C PHE A 904 -36.68 0.33 -19.76
N ILE A 905 -36.98 -0.37 -18.68
CA ILE A 905 -36.40 -0.08 -17.36
C ILE A 905 -34.88 -0.20 -17.37
N GLU A 906 -34.32 -1.10 -18.19
CA GLU A 906 -32.88 -1.28 -18.37
C GLU A 906 -32.16 -0.03 -18.87
N GLN A 907 -32.86 0.90 -19.53
CA GLN A 907 -32.28 2.15 -20.00
C GLN A 907 -31.90 3.09 -18.83
N LEU A 908 -32.42 2.85 -17.63
CA LEU A 908 -32.08 3.56 -16.39
C LEU A 908 -30.92 2.91 -15.61
N ARG A 909 -30.44 1.73 -16.01
CA ARG A 909 -29.36 1.02 -15.32
C ARG A 909 -28.10 1.88 -15.27
N GLY A 910 -27.54 2.07 -14.07
CA GLY A 910 -26.37 2.92 -13.85
C GLY A 910 -26.62 4.42 -14.04
N LYS A 911 -27.88 4.86 -14.23
CA LYS A 911 -28.25 6.29 -14.43
C LYS A 911 -29.13 6.85 -13.32
N VAL A 912 -29.68 6.01 -12.47
CA VAL A 912 -30.48 6.41 -11.30
C VAL A 912 -29.85 5.77 -10.08
N GLN A 913 -29.31 6.61 -9.19
CA GLN A 913 -28.68 6.16 -7.96
C GLN A 913 -29.72 5.49 -7.04
N GLY A 914 -29.34 4.42 -6.34
CA GLY A 914 -30.21 3.74 -5.38
C GLY A 914 -31.11 2.64 -5.97
N VAL A 915 -31.00 2.31 -7.26
CA VAL A 915 -31.71 1.19 -7.89
C VAL A 915 -30.76 0.01 -8.10
N SER A 916 -30.98 -1.09 -7.37
CA SER A 916 -30.12 -2.28 -7.42
C SER A 916 -30.37 -3.17 -8.64
N CYS A 917 -29.42 -4.05 -8.98
CA CYS A 917 -29.56 -5.03 -10.04
C CYS A 917 -30.73 -6.00 -9.81
N GLU A 918 -30.98 -6.38 -8.55
CA GLU A 918 -32.14 -7.19 -8.15
C GLU A 918 -33.47 -6.46 -8.44
N CYS A 919 -33.52 -5.15 -8.17
CA CYS A 919 -34.72 -4.35 -8.48
C CYS A 919 -35.01 -4.36 -9.99
N PHE A 920 -34.00 -4.21 -10.84
CA PHE A 920 -34.20 -4.31 -12.29
C PHE A 920 -34.70 -5.68 -12.74
N ASP A 921 -34.22 -6.77 -12.13
CA ASP A 921 -34.72 -8.12 -12.43
C ASP A 921 -36.19 -8.28 -12.05
N LYS A 922 -36.59 -7.68 -10.91
CA LYS A 922 -38.00 -7.64 -10.51
C LYS A 922 -38.85 -6.77 -11.42
N PHE A 923 -38.38 -5.60 -11.80
CA PHE A 923 -39.11 -4.72 -12.71
C PHE A 923 -39.35 -5.35 -14.09
N ARG A 924 -38.51 -6.30 -14.54
CA ARG A 924 -38.72 -7.08 -15.77
C ARG A 924 -39.90 -8.06 -15.70
N GLU A 925 -40.37 -8.40 -14.51
CA GLU A 925 -41.54 -9.28 -14.33
C GLU A 925 -42.86 -8.55 -14.70
N LEU A 926 -42.83 -7.22 -14.84
CA LEU A 926 -43.97 -6.42 -15.29
C LEU A 926 -44.18 -6.49 -16.80
N ASP A 927 -45.44 -6.33 -17.20
CA ASP A 927 -45.80 -6.16 -18.60
C ASP A 927 -45.07 -4.97 -19.23
N ARG A 928 -44.56 -5.17 -20.46
CA ARG A 928 -43.70 -4.19 -21.14
C ARG A 928 -44.43 -2.90 -21.49
N GLU A 929 -45.69 -2.99 -21.89
CA GLU A 929 -46.48 -1.82 -22.25
C GLU A 929 -46.76 -0.98 -21.01
N LEU A 930 -47.22 -1.63 -19.93
CA LEU A 930 -47.43 -0.95 -18.64
C LEU A 930 -46.14 -0.31 -18.10
N MET A 931 -45.00 -1.00 -18.17
CA MET A 931 -43.71 -0.43 -17.75
C MET A 931 -43.35 0.82 -18.56
N SER A 932 -43.55 0.77 -19.89
CA SER A 932 -43.30 1.92 -20.76
C SER A 932 -44.14 3.12 -20.36
N GLU A 933 -45.45 2.93 -20.14
CA GLU A 933 -46.34 4.00 -19.70
C GLU A 933 -45.95 4.58 -18.33
N ILE A 934 -45.51 3.74 -17.39
CA ILE A 934 -45.03 4.17 -16.06
C ILE A 934 -43.79 5.06 -16.22
N LEU A 935 -42.84 4.69 -17.08
CA LEU A 935 -41.65 5.49 -17.37
C LEU A 935 -41.98 6.79 -18.11
N GLU A 936 -43.10 6.85 -18.82
CA GLU A 936 -43.63 8.06 -19.47
C GLU A 936 -44.41 8.97 -18.50
N GLY A 937 -44.57 8.57 -17.24
CA GLY A 937 -45.24 9.34 -16.21
C GLY A 937 -46.76 9.11 -16.13
N LYS A 938 -47.25 7.93 -16.53
CA LYS A 938 -48.62 7.50 -16.24
C LYS A 938 -48.82 7.41 -14.73
N THR A 939 -49.89 8.01 -14.23
CA THR A 939 -50.21 7.99 -12.78
C THR A 939 -50.55 6.58 -12.31
N ILE A 940 -49.86 6.11 -11.27
CA ILE A 940 -50.13 4.82 -10.62
C ILE A 940 -51.35 4.97 -9.70
N ASN A 941 -52.53 4.61 -10.20
CA ASN A 941 -53.76 4.55 -9.41
C ASN A 941 -53.87 3.23 -8.61
N ALA A 942 -54.88 3.09 -7.75
CA ALA A 942 -55.05 1.90 -6.90
C ALA A 942 -55.09 0.56 -7.66
N SER A 943 -55.67 0.52 -8.85
CA SER A 943 -55.73 -0.70 -9.67
C SER A 943 -54.38 -1.06 -10.29
N ILE A 944 -53.65 -0.08 -10.83
CA ILE A 944 -52.30 -0.27 -11.37
C ILE A 944 -51.34 -0.66 -10.24
N ARG A 945 -51.46 -0.02 -9.07
CA ARG A 945 -50.67 -0.33 -7.88
C ARG A 945 -50.80 -1.79 -7.47
N GLN A 946 -52.03 -2.34 -7.45
CA GLN A 946 -52.26 -3.75 -7.15
C GLN A 946 -51.63 -4.70 -8.18
N ILE A 947 -51.65 -4.34 -9.47
CA ILE A 947 -51.00 -5.13 -10.53
C ILE A 947 -49.48 -5.12 -10.32
N ILE A 948 -48.91 -3.95 -10.01
CA ILE A 948 -47.47 -3.81 -9.75
C ILE A 948 -47.08 -4.65 -8.53
N GLU A 949 -47.74 -4.43 -7.40
CA GLU A 949 -47.47 -5.13 -6.13
C GLU A 949 -47.56 -6.65 -6.27
N LYS A 950 -48.54 -7.15 -7.05
CA LYS A 950 -48.68 -8.58 -7.32
C LYS A 950 -47.54 -9.14 -8.18
N SER A 951 -46.98 -8.32 -9.07
CA SER A 951 -45.94 -8.76 -10.02
C SER A 951 -44.54 -8.69 -9.39
N ILE A 952 -44.17 -7.54 -8.81
CA ILE A 952 -42.80 -7.29 -8.32
C ILE A 952 -42.65 -7.44 -6.81
N GLY A 953 -43.75 -7.44 -6.06
CA GLY A 953 -43.76 -7.50 -4.60
C GLY A 953 -43.89 -6.12 -3.92
N PRO A 954 -44.25 -6.09 -2.62
CA PRO A 954 -44.47 -4.85 -1.87
C PRO A 954 -43.18 -4.11 -1.48
N LYS A 955 -42.03 -4.79 -1.54
CA LYS A 955 -40.73 -4.21 -1.13
C LYS A 955 -40.16 -3.30 -2.23
N GLU A 956 -40.35 -3.68 -3.49
CA GLU A 956 -39.83 -2.98 -4.67
C GLU A 956 -40.78 -1.89 -5.20
N LEU A 957 -42.08 -1.98 -4.86
CA LEU A 957 -43.11 -1.02 -5.26
C LEU A 957 -42.75 0.45 -4.96
N PRO A 958 -42.31 0.84 -3.74
CA PRO A 958 -41.97 2.23 -3.43
C PRO A 958 -40.86 2.80 -4.32
N LEU A 959 -39.91 1.96 -4.75
CA LEU A 959 -38.81 2.38 -5.61
C LEU A 959 -39.32 2.71 -7.03
N LEU A 960 -40.23 1.87 -7.57
CA LEU A 960 -40.86 2.14 -8.86
C LEU A 960 -41.79 3.37 -8.80
N GLU A 961 -42.50 3.57 -7.68
CA GLU A 961 -43.31 4.77 -7.43
C GLU A 961 -42.45 6.04 -7.45
N ASP A 962 -41.26 6.02 -6.83
CA ASP A 962 -40.33 7.16 -6.86
C ASP A 962 -39.78 7.44 -8.27
N ILE A 963 -39.43 6.38 -9.04
CA ILE A 963 -39.01 6.53 -10.45
C ILE A 963 -40.14 7.16 -11.28
N ASN A 964 -41.38 6.68 -11.13
CA ASN A 964 -42.55 7.24 -11.79
C ASN A 964 -42.79 8.69 -11.39
N LEU A 965 -42.64 9.01 -10.10
CA LEU A 965 -42.78 10.36 -9.60
C LEU A 965 -41.71 11.30 -10.18
N GLY A 966 -40.47 10.83 -10.33
CA GLY A 966 -39.41 11.52 -11.05
C GLY A 966 -39.76 11.81 -12.51
N ALA A 967 -40.29 10.82 -13.23
CA ALA A 967 -40.75 11.01 -14.61
C ALA A 967 -41.86 12.05 -14.72
N ARG A 968 -42.85 11.97 -13.82
CA ARG A 968 -43.96 12.93 -13.76
C ARG A 968 -43.51 14.34 -13.36
N PHE A 969 -42.51 14.49 -12.51
CA PHE A 969 -41.91 15.79 -12.20
C PHE A 969 -41.28 16.43 -13.44
N ILE A 970 -40.55 15.66 -14.25
CA ILE A 970 -39.97 16.16 -15.51
C ILE A 970 -41.08 16.60 -16.46
N VAL A 971 -42.08 15.75 -16.70
CA VAL A 971 -43.19 16.04 -17.64
C VAL A 971 -44.12 17.13 -17.12
N GLY A 972 -44.19 17.34 -15.80
CA GLY A 972 -45.07 18.31 -15.14
C GLY A 972 -46.46 17.76 -14.80
N ASN A 973 -46.61 16.43 -14.75
CA ASN A 973 -47.86 15.75 -14.43
C ASN A 973 -47.94 15.45 -12.92
N LEU A 974 -48.05 16.50 -12.10
CA LEU A 974 -48.03 16.41 -10.64
C LEU A 974 -49.32 16.92 -10.00
N THR A 975 -49.67 16.32 -8.87
CA THR A 975 -50.76 16.74 -7.97
C THR A 975 -50.19 17.14 -6.60
N GLN A 976 -50.99 17.82 -5.79
CA GLN A 976 -50.56 18.19 -4.43
C GLN A 976 -50.23 16.99 -3.52
N LYS A 977 -50.76 15.78 -3.79
CA LYS A 977 -50.43 14.55 -3.04
C LYS A 977 -48.99 14.07 -3.24
N ASP A 978 -48.37 14.53 -4.33
CA ASP A 978 -47.06 14.09 -4.75
C ASP A 978 -45.92 14.90 -4.11
N LEU A 979 -46.29 15.93 -3.34
CA LEU A 979 -45.38 16.82 -2.63
C LEU A 979 -45.31 16.44 -1.15
N LYS A 980 -44.20 16.78 -0.49
CA LYS A 980 -44.04 16.63 0.96
C LYS A 980 -45.21 17.31 1.69
N ILE A 981 -45.63 16.73 2.82
CA ILE A 981 -46.80 17.16 3.61
C ILE A 981 -46.75 18.67 3.97
N SER A 982 -45.55 19.24 4.09
CA SER A 982 -45.33 20.67 4.35
C SER A 982 -45.74 21.60 3.20
N LEU A 983 -45.93 21.09 1.98
CA LEU A 983 -46.12 21.87 0.75
C LEU A 983 -47.50 21.65 0.09
N GLY A 984 -48.31 20.69 0.56
CA GLY A 984 -49.65 20.47 0.01
C GLY A 984 -50.52 19.48 0.79
N LYS A 985 -51.83 19.74 0.80
CA LYS A 985 -52.89 18.81 1.27
C LYS A 985 -54.06 18.87 0.28
N GLY A 986 -53.96 18.15 -0.83
CA GLY A 986 -55.03 18.14 -1.85
C GLY A 986 -54.77 17.13 -2.98
N THR A 987 -55.76 16.88 -3.84
CA THR A 987 -55.64 15.98 -5.03
C THR A 987 -55.53 16.74 -6.34
N GLU A 988 -55.52 18.06 -6.31
CA GLU A 988 -55.56 18.89 -7.52
C GLU A 988 -54.21 18.91 -8.23
N ALA A 989 -54.26 19.04 -9.57
CA ALA A 989 -53.08 19.23 -10.40
C ALA A 989 -52.41 20.58 -10.11
N LEU A 990 -51.08 20.62 -10.17
CA LEU A 990 -50.33 21.86 -9.98
C LEU A 990 -50.47 22.77 -11.20
N ASN A 991 -50.59 24.08 -10.98
CA ASN A 991 -50.60 25.07 -12.06
C ASN A 991 -49.18 25.40 -12.55
N ALA A 992 -49.08 26.10 -13.69
CA ALA A 992 -47.80 26.40 -14.33
C ALA A 992 -46.81 27.19 -13.45
N GLN A 993 -47.31 28.14 -12.64
CA GLN A 993 -46.48 28.94 -11.74
C GLN A 993 -45.95 28.12 -10.57
N GLN A 994 -46.79 27.23 -10.01
CA GLN A 994 -46.36 26.26 -8.99
C GLN A 994 -45.29 25.31 -9.54
N LEU A 995 -45.50 24.78 -10.74
CA LEU A 995 -44.54 23.89 -11.40
C LEU A 995 -43.19 24.56 -11.73
N GLN A 996 -43.17 25.87 -11.97
CA GLN A 996 -41.93 26.62 -12.26
C GLN A 996 -41.06 26.81 -11.00
N ASN A 997 -41.68 27.02 -9.85
CA ASN A 997 -40.98 27.22 -8.58
C ASN A 997 -40.62 25.92 -7.88
N LEU A 998 -41.24 24.80 -8.29
CA LEU A 998 -41.02 23.49 -7.69
C LEU A 998 -39.58 23.00 -7.88
N ARG A 999 -39.08 22.30 -6.88
CA ARG A 999 -37.80 21.58 -6.91
C ARG A 999 -38.03 20.09 -6.71
N SER A 1000 -37.13 19.25 -7.22
CA SER A 1000 -37.18 17.80 -7.01
C SER A 1000 -37.15 17.41 -5.52
N SER A 1001 -36.54 18.25 -4.67
CA SER A 1001 -36.51 18.08 -3.21
C SER A 1001 -37.88 18.26 -2.54
N ASP A 1002 -38.86 18.81 -3.25
CA ASP A 1002 -40.22 19.03 -2.76
C ASP A 1002 -41.10 17.77 -2.93
N LEU A 1003 -40.64 16.79 -3.71
CA LEU A 1003 -41.34 15.55 -3.98
C LEU A 1003 -41.40 14.66 -2.73
N ALA A 1004 -42.52 13.96 -2.58
CA ALA A 1004 -42.72 12.96 -1.52
C ALA A 1004 -42.12 11.59 -1.90
N LEU A 1005 -40.79 11.55 -2.04
CA LEU A 1005 -40.05 10.31 -2.32
C LEU A 1005 -39.91 9.42 -1.08
N GLN A 1006 -39.91 8.11 -1.27
CA GLN A 1006 -39.83 7.11 -0.19
C GLN A 1006 -38.46 6.45 -0.05
N LYS A 1007 -37.75 6.26 -1.16
CA LYS A 1007 -36.51 5.48 -1.31
C LYS A 1007 -35.41 6.24 -2.04
N LEU A 1008 -35.76 7.04 -3.05
CA LEU A 1008 -34.80 7.79 -3.86
C LEU A 1008 -34.61 9.21 -3.33
N ASP A 1009 -33.44 9.78 -3.61
CA ASP A 1009 -33.16 11.20 -3.45
C ASP A 1009 -32.70 11.78 -4.79
N PHE A 1010 -33.46 12.72 -5.31
CA PHE A 1010 -33.14 13.41 -6.56
C PHE A 1010 -32.43 14.75 -6.34
N GLY A 1011 -32.04 15.08 -5.11
CA GLY A 1011 -31.47 16.38 -4.76
C GLY A 1011 -32.47 17.53 -4.95
N SER A 1012 -31.98 18.77 -5.01
CA SER A 1012 -32.79 19.97 -5.19
C SER A 1012 -32.55 20.62 -6.56
N TRP A 1013 -33.36 20.24 -7.54
CA TRP A 1013 -33.21 20.69 -8.92
C TRP A 1013 -34.52 21.21 -9.49
N THR A 1014 -34.41 22.15 -10.42
CA THR A 1014 -35.49 22.57 -11.29
C THR A 1014 -35.92 21.45 -12.24
N ARG A 1015 -37.12 21.56 -12.82
CA ARG A 1015 -37.65 20.58 -13.78
C ARG A 1015 -36.84 20.47 -15.07
N ASP A 1016 -36.16 21.53 -15.48
CA ASP A 1016 -35.24 21.54 -16.63
C ASP A 1016 -33.86 20.96 -16.27
N GLY A 1017 -33.57 20.77 -14.97
CA GLY A 1017 -32.36 20.10 -14.46
C GLY A 1017 -31.06 20.69 -15.00
N LYS A 1018 -31.05 21.99 -15.30
CA LYS A 1018 -29.86 22.71 -15.74
C LYS A 1018 -29.03 23.14 -14.53
N LEU A 1019 -27.71 23.12 -14.66
CA LEU A 1019 -26.83 23.81 -13.73
C LEU A 1019 -27.12 25.32 -13.75
N PRO A 1020 -27.06 26.02 -12.60
CA PRO A 1020 -27.37 27.45 -12.48
C PRO A 1020 -26.22 28.32 -13.02
N LEU A 1021 -25.90 28.12 -14.30
CA LEU A 1021 -24.90 28.79 -15.11
C LEU A 1021 -25.52 29.02 -16.49
N GLU A 1022 -25.34 30.21 -17.04
CA GLU A 1022 -25.98 30.65 -18.28
C GLU A 1022 -25.50 29.85 -19.50
N ASP A 1023 -26.41 29.62 -20.45
CA ASP A 1023 -26.09 29.09 -21.78
C ASP A 1023 -25.07 30.02 -22.48
N ASP A 1024 -24.18 29.48 -23.32
CA ASP A 1024 -23.24 30.26 -24.16
C ASP A 1024 -22.42 31.34 -23.41
N SER A 1025 -21.95 31.04 -22.20
CA SER A 1025 -21.27 31.99 -21.31
C SER A 1025 -19.74 31.91 -21.35
N PHE A 1026 -19.16 30.76 -21.73
CA PHE A 1026 -17.71 30.54 -21.70
C PHE A 1026 -17.11 30.33 -23.10
N ASP A 1027 -15.91 30.88 -23.32
CA ASP A 1027 -15.09 30.63 -24.50
C ASP A 1027 -14.25 29.36 -24.32
N ALA A 1028 -13.83 29.06 -23.09
CA ALA A 1028 -13.05 27.88 -22.73
C ALA A 1028 -13.54 27.26 -21.40
N ILE A 1029 -13.63 25.92 -21.36
CA ILE A 1029 -13.93 25.16 -20.14
C ILE A 1029 -12.82 24.12 -19.91
N TYR A 1030 -12.27 24.10 -18.70
CA TYR A 1030 -11.40 23.05 -18.19
C TYR A 1030 -12.18 22.15 -17.23
N GLY A 1031 -12.00 20.84 -17.33
CA GLY A 1031 -12.39 19.85 -16.34
C GLY A 1031 -11.25 18.86 -16.16
N SER A 1032 -10.23 19.25 -15.39
CA SER A 1032 -9.01 18.46 -15.21
C SER A 1032 -9.21 17.40 -14.13
N LEU A 1033 -9.02 16.12 -14.48
CA LEU A 1033 -9.17 14.96 -13.60
C LEU A 1033 -10.49 14.92 -12.79
N LEU A 1034 -11.58 15.49 -13.33
CA LEU A 1034 -12.87 15.61 -12.61
C LEU A 1034 -13.85 14.47 -12.93
N LEU A 1035 -14.01 14.16 -14.23
CA LEU A 1035 -15.16 13.41 -14.74
C LEU A 1035 -15.40 12.05 -14.05
N PRO A 1036 -14.38 11.22 -13.75
CA PRO A 1036 -14.58 9.91 -13.13
C PRO A 1036 -15.41 9.95 -11.86
N TYR A 1037 -15.33 11.06 -11.12
CA TYR A 1037 -15.93 11.22 -9.81
C TYR A 1037 -17.38 11.72 -9.84
N LEU A 1038 -17.88 12.03 -11.04
CA LEU A 1038 -19.29 12.30 -11.27
C LEU A 1038 -20.01 10.97 -11.54
N PHE A 1039 -21.19 10.80 -10.96
CA PHE A 1039 -22.07 9.66 -11.16
C PHE A 1039 -22.58 9.59 -12.60
N ALA A 1040 -22.92 10.73 -13.21
CA ALA A 1040 -23.40 10.83 -14.59
C ALA A 1040 -22.47 11.71 -15.46
N PRO A 1041 -21.23 11.27 -15.76
CA PRO A 1041 -20.24 12.10 -16.43
C PRO A 1041 -20.67 12.51 -17.84
N ALA A 1042 -21.36 11.63 -18.58
CA ALA A 1042 -21.87 11.96 -19.91
C ALA A 1042 -22.86 13.14 -19.91
N GLU A 1043 -23.68 13.26 -18.86
CA GLU A 1043 -24.62 14.37 -18.70
C GLU A 1043 -23.91 15.66 -18.30
N ALA A 1044 -22.83 15.54 -17.51
CA ALA A 1044 -21.99 16.69 -17.15
C ALA A 1044 -21.33 17.28 -18.41
N VAL A 1045 -20.84 16.45 -19.32
CA VAL A 1045 -20.27 16.90 -20.60
C VAL A 1045 -21.31 17.60 -21.47
N LYS A 1046 -22.57 17.14 -21.49
CA LYS A 1046 -23.67 17.86 -22.18
C LYS A 1046 -23.90 19.25 -21.57
N GLU A 1047 -23.95 19.34 -20.24
CA GLU A 1047 -24.11 20.62 -19.53
C GLU A 1047 -22.92 21.56 -19.76
N PHE A 1048 -21.69 21.07 -19.74
CA PHE A 1048 -20.51 21.88 -20.07
C PHE A 1048 -20.58 22.37 -21.52
N THR A 1049 -21.02 21.53 -22.45
CA THR A 1049 -21.20 21.91 -23.86
C THR A 1049 -22.30 22.96 -24.04
N ARG A 1050 -23.38 22.92 -23.24
CA ARG A 1050 -24.41 23.96 -23.22
C ARG A 1050 -23.83 25.32 -22.83
N MET A 1051 -22.95 25.37 -21.83
CA MET A 1051 -22.36 26.61 -21.33
C MET A 1051 -21.29 27.21 -22.25
N LEU A 1052 -20.70 26.43 -23.16
CA LEU A 1052 -19.77 26.94 -24.15
C LEU A 1052 -20.49 27.80 -25.18
N LYS A 1053 -19.91 28.95 -25.55
CA LYS A 1053 -20.33 29.72 -26.72
C LYS A 1053 -20.21 28.88 -28.01
N PRO A 1054 -20.94 29.21 -29.08
CA PRO A 1054 -20.68 28.63 -30.40
C PRO A 1054 -19.22 28.82 -30.80
N GLY A 1055 -18.53 27.73 -31.11
CA GLY A 1055 -17.09 27.76 -31.36
C GLY A 1055 -16.19 27.83 -30.11
N GLY A 1056 -16.75 27.77 -28.90
CA GLY A 1056 -16.02 27.61 -27.65
C GLY A 1056 -15.35 26.23 -27.55
N ARG A 1057 -14.37 26.12 -26.65
CA ARG A 1057 -13.46 24.98 -26.55
C ARG A 1057 -13.58 24.34 -25.17
N ILE A 1058 -13.40 23.03 -25.10
CA ILE A 1058 -13.39 22.30 -23.84
C ILE A 1058 -12.20 21.36 -23.76
N LEU A 1059 -11.64 21.24 -22.56
CA LEU A 1059 -10.67 20.24 -22.18
C LEU A 1059 -11.22 19.43 -21.00
N LEU A 1060 -11.18 18.11 -21.12
CA LEU A 1060 -11.57 17.16 -20.10
C LEU A 1060 -10.45 16.15 -19.93
N SER A 1061 -10.07 15.85 -18.70
CA SER A 1061 -9.08 14.80 -18.43
C SER A 1061 -9.50 13.85 -17.32
N THR A 1062 -8.89 12.68 -17.33
CA THR A 1062 -9.12 11.57 -16.39
C THR A 1062 -7.83 10.79 -16.19
N MET A 1063 -7.65 10.19 -15.02
CA MET A 1063 -6.68 9.10 -14.89
C MET A 1063 -7.11 7.95 -15.82
N LYS A 1064 -6.14 7.18 -16.32
CA LYS A 1064 -6.42 5.94 -17.03
C LYS A 1064 -6.96 4.89 -16.05
N PRO A 1065 -7.83 3.97 -16.49
CA PRO A 1065 -8.04 2.74 -15.76
C PRO A 1065 -6.69 2.06 -15.50
N ASP A 1066 -6.53 1.46 -14.32
CA ASP A 1066 -5.33 0.74 -13.88
C ASP A 1066 -4.06 1.60 -13.81
N PHE A 1067 -4.19 2.92 -13.62
CA PHE A 1067 -3.03 3.80 -13.47
C PHE A 1067 -2.11 3.35 -12.33
N ASP A 1068 -0.81 3.60 -12.52
CA ASP A 1068 0.25 3.31 -11.56
C ASP A 1068 1.08 4.58 -11.28
N ILE A 1069 0.72 5.23 -10.18
CA ILE A 1069 1.37 6.46 -9.72
C ILE A 1069 2.78 6.21 -9.17
N LEU A 1070 3.14 4.97 -8.81
CA LEU A 1070 4.49 4.66 -8.27
C LEU A 1070 5.58 4.95 -9.29
N SER A 1071 5.28 4.82 -10.58
CA SER A 1071 6.19 5.17 -11.67
C SER A 1071 6.60 6.65 -11.64
N ILE A 1072 5.65 7.54 -11.33
CA ILE A 1072 5.85 8.99 -11.23
C ILE A 1072 6.65 9.30 -9.95
N PHE A 1073 6.25 8.74 -8.81
CA PHE A 1073 6.97 8.98 -7.55
C PHE A 1073 8.39 8.43 -7.55
N SER A 1074 8.61 7.25 -8.13
CA SER A 1074 9.94 6.65 -8.25
C SER A 1074 10.85 7.46 -9.18
N SER A 1075 10.28 8.13 -10.18
CA SER A 1075 11.00 9.01 -11.10
C SER A 1075 11.35 10.33 -10.42
N HIS A 1076 10.38 10.94 -9.72
CA HIS A 1076 10.61 12.11 -8.87
C HIS A 1076 11.69 11.83 -7.81
N ALA A 1077 11.67 10.64 -7.21
CA ALA A 1077 12.70 10.17 -6.29
C ALA A 1077 14.11 10.23 -6.89
N LYS A 1078 14.24 9.85 -8.15
CA LYS A 1078 15.52 9.81 -8.88
C LYS A 1078 15.93 11.17 -9.46
N SER A 1079 15.00 11.99 -9.93
CA SER A 1079 15.27 13.27 -10.61
C SER A 1079 15.68 14.40 -9.67
N SER A 1080 15.43 14.26 -8.38
CA SER A 1080 15.67 15.30 -7.36
C SER A 1080 17.17 15.50 -7.02
N ASN A 1081 18.09 15.01 -7.85
CA ASN A 1081 19.55 15.04 -7.63
C ASN A 1081 19.95 14.69 -6.18
N GLY A 1082 19.30 13.67 -5.60
CA GLY A 1082 19.58 13.16 -4.26
C GLY A 1082 19.51 14.15 -3.10
N ASN A 1083 18.87 15.32 -3.27
CA ASN A 1083 18.47 16.20 -2.17
C ASN A 1083 17.13 15.73 -1.57
N PHE A 1084 17.06 14.44 -1.22
CA PHE A 1084 15.88 13.87 -0.57
C PHE A 1084 15.95 14.10 0.94
N HIS A 1085 15.29 15.17 1.39
CA HIS A 1085 15.02 15.36 2.81
C HIS A 1085 13.93 14.38 3.26
N GLU A 1086 13.98 13.86 4.48
CA GLU A 1086 12.96 12.97 5.08
C GLU A 1086 11.50 13.46 4.86
N LYS A 1087 11.28 14.78 4.93
CA LYS A 1087 9.97 15.39 4.63
C LYS A 1087 9.44 15.04 3.23
N ASN A 1088 10.32 14.83 2.25
CA ASN A 1088 9.95 14.42 0.90
C ASN A 1088 9.56 12.93 0.86
N LEU A 1089 10.20 12.04 1.63
CA LEU A 1089 9.81 10.62 1.71
C LEU A 1089 8.46 10.44 2.39
N GLU A 1090 8.23 11.14 3.50
CA GLU A 1090 6.92 11.11 4.18
C GLU A 1090 5.79 11.61 3.27
N LYS A 1091 6.06 12.68 2.52
CA LYS A 1091 5.15 13.23 1.51
C LYS A 1091 4.85 12.21 0.41
N VAL A 1092 5.87 11.55 -0.13
CA VAL A 1092 5.72 10.49 -1.14
C VAL A 1092 4.89 9.33 -0.59
N HIS A 1093 5.19 8.82 0.62
CA HIS A 1093 4.41 7.74 1.24
C HIS A 1093 2.95 8.15 1.50
N SER A 1094 2.71 9.40 1.92
CA SER A 1094 1.36 9.93 2.10
C SER A 1094 0.58 9.92 0.78
N MET A 1095 1.18 10.43 -0.30
CA MET A 1095 0.54 10.50 -1.62
C MET A 1095 0.29 9.10 -2.21
N LEU A 1096 1.19 8.14 -1.98
CA LEU A 1096 1.00 6.74 -2.34
C LEU A 1096 -0.17 6.11 -1.59
N GLY A 1097 -0.28 6.37 -0.29
CA GLY A 1097 -1.43 5.96 0.52
C GLY A 1097 -2.74 6.57 0.04
N GLU A 1098 -2.73 7.84 -0.37
CA GLU A 1098 -3.89 8.53 -0.95
C GLU A 1098 -4.32 7.94 -2.30
N ALA A 1099 -3.37 7.66 -3.20
CA ALA A 1099 -3.65 7.02 -4.48
C ALA A 1099 -4.21 5.60 -4.30
N ALA A 1100 -3.68 4.83 -3.35
CA ALA A 1100 -4.21 3.50 -3.04
C ALA A 1100 -5.64 3.54 -2.50
N LYS A 1101 -6.00 4.55 -1.68
CA LYS A 1101 -7.39 4.78 -1.24
C LYS A 1101 -8.30 5.08 -2.43
N LEU A 1102 -7.84 5.89 -3.38
CA LEU A 1102 -8.59 6.22 -4.58
C LEU A 1102 -8.87 4.96 -5.43
N LEU A 1103 -7.86 4.11 -5.64
CA LEU A 1103 -8.04 2.81 -6.33
C LEU A 1103 -9.05 1.90 -5.59
N SER A 1104 -8.98 1.85 -4.26
CA SER A 1104 -9.92 1.07 -3.44
C SER A 1104 -11.37 1.53 -3.60
N LEU A 1105 -11.61 2.85 -3.65
CA LEU A 1105 -12.94 3.40 -3.90
C LEU A 1105 -13.45 3.12 -5.32
N GLU A 1106 -12.55 3.12 -6.31
CA GLU A 1106 -12.87 2.71 -7.67
C GLU A 1106 -13.25 1.21 -7.75
N GLU A 1107 -12.52 0.35 -7.04
CA GLU A 1107 -12.82 -1.08 -6.92
C GLU A 1107 -14.16 -1.34 -6.25
N ASP A 1108 -14.47 -0.56 -5.20
CA ASP A 1108 -15.79 -0.53 -4.56
C ASP A 1108 -16.85 0.14 -5.45
N GLY A 1109 -16.51 0.55 -6.67
CA GLY A 1109 -17.44 1.09 -7.67
C GLY A 1109 -18.06 2.44 -7.30
N TRP A 1110 -17.46 3.20 -6.37
CA TRP A 1110 -17.92 4.55 -6.04
C TRP A 1110 -17.73 5.52 -7.21
N PHE A 1111 -16.70 5.30 -8.01
CA PHE A 1111 -16.43 5.98 -9.27
C PHE A 1111 -15.70 5.02 -10.23
N ARG A 1112 -15.51 5.44 -11.49
CA ARG A 1112 -14.80 4.63 -12.49
C ARG A 1112 -13.96 5.52 -13.40
N PHE A 1113 -12.69 5.16 -13.60
CA PHE A 1113 -11.88 5.82 -14.62
C PHE A 1113 -12.36 5.43 -16.03
N LEU A 1114 -12.13 6.33 -16.99
CA LEU A 1114 -12.69 6.22 -18.33
C LEU A 1114 -11.60 5.85 -19.33
N SER A 1115 -11.91 4.94 -20.25
CA SER A 1115 -11.05 4.68 -21.39
C SER A 1115 -11.11 5.83 -22.40
N GLU A 1116 -10.16 5.86 -23.35
CA GLU A 1116 -10.15 6.86 -24.41
C GLU A 1116 -11.41 6.81 -25.27
N GLU A 1117 -11.87 5.60 -25.58
CA GLU A 1117 -13.06 5.40 -26.40
C GLU A 1117 -14.31 5.90 -25.67
N GLU A 1118 -14.43 5.63 -24.37
CA GLU A 1118 -15.55 6.09 -23.56
C GLU A 1118 -15.60 7.62 -23.49
N LEU A 1119 -14.47 8.26 -23.21
CA LEU A 1119 -14.38 9.72 -23.15
C LEU A 1119 -14.70 10.35 -24.52
N ARG A 1120 -14.17 9.79 -25.62
CA ARG A 1120 -14.49 10.22 -26.99
C ARG A 1120 -16.00 10.14 -27.25
N ASN A 1121 -16.60 8.99 -26.94
CA ASN A 1121 -18.01 8.73 -27.20
C ASN A 1121 -18.91 9.68 -26.40
N MET A 1122 -18.55 10.02 -25.16
CA MET A 1122 -19.27 11.02 -24.37
C MET A 1122 -19.22 12.40 -25.03
N MET A 1123 -18.03 12.85 -25.47
CA MET A 1123 -17.88 14.16 -26.11
C MET A 1123 -18.63 14.26 -27.45
N VAL A 1124 -18.59 13.20 -28.28
CA VAL A 1124 -19.36 13.13 -29.53
C VAL A 1124 -20.86 13.24 -29.24
N LYS A 1125 -21.37 12.47 -28.28
CA LYS A 1125 -22.79 12.48 -27.90
C LYS A 1125 -23.25 13.83 -27.31
N ALA A 1126 -22.32 14.60 -26.74
CA ALA A 1126 -22.59 15.95 -26.26
C ALA A 1126 -22.65 17.01 -27.38
N GLY A 1127 -22.34 16.66 -28.62
CA GLY A 1127 -22.36 17.59 -29.76
C GLY A 1127 -21.04 18.36 -29.96
N LEU A 1128 -19.94 17.85 -29.41
CA LEU A 1128 -18.60 18.41 -29.64
C LEU A 1128 -18.01 17.85 -30.94
N ALA A 1129 -17.34 18.72 -31.69
CA ALA A 1129 -16.58 18.38 -32.90
C ALA A 1129 -15.08 18.59 -32.68
N LYS A 1130 -14.28 18.13 -33.67
CA LYS A 1130 -12.80 18.25 -33.66
C LYS A 1130 -12.16 17.66 -32.40
N ILE A 1131 -12.64 16.48 -32.00
CA ILE A 1131 -12.19 15.83 -30.77
C ILE A 1131 -10.78 15.26 -30.94
N GLN A 1132 -9.84 15.78 -30.16
CA GLN A 1132 -8.48 15.28 -30.06
C GLN A 1132 -8.30 14.60 -28.70
N ILE A 1133 -7.63 13.44 -28.69
CA ILE A 1133 -7.26 12.73 -27.46
C ILE A 1133 -5.74 12.60 -27.44
N VAL A 1134 -5.15 12.86 -26.28
CA VAL A 1134 -3.71 12.78 -26.02
C VAL A 1134 -3.53 12.14 -24.65
N GLN A 1135 -2.54 11.25 -24.51
CA GLN A 1135 -2.17 10.70 -23.21
C GLN A 1135 -1.05 11.54 -22.58
N GLY A 1136 -1.03 11.64 -21.25
CA GLY A 1136 -0.01 12.38 -20.51
C GLY A 1136 0.17 11.87 -19.07
N LEU A 1137 0.81 12.70 -18.24
CA LEU A 1137 1.14 12.42 -16.83
C LEU A 1137 2.09 11.21 -16.69
N GLY A 1138 3.39 11.45 -16.90
CA GLY A 1138 4.46 10.45 -16.75
C GLY A 1138 4.71 9.58 -17.98
N ALA A 1139 5.69 8.67 -17.86
CA ALA A 1139 6.07 7.71 -18.89
C ALA A 1139 6.25 6.30 -18.26
N PRO A 1140 5.35 5.33 -18.53
CA PRO A 1140 4.23 5.41 -19.48
C PRO A 1140 3.14 6.39 -19.01
N PRO A 1141 2.30 6.92 -19.93
CA PRO A 1141 1.24 7.86 -19.59
C PRO A 1141 0.20 7.29 -18.62
N GLN A 1142 -0.17 8.06 -17.59
CA GLN A 1142 -1.13 7.68 -16.55
C GLN A 1142 -2.49 8.39 -16.66
N ALA A 1143 -2.61 9.38 -17.55
CA ALA A 1143 -3.84 10.15 -17.75
C ALA A 1143 -4.19 10.31 -19.23
N ILE A 1144 -5.47 10.56 -19.49
CA ILE A 1144 -6.04 10.86 -20.81
C ILE A 1144 -6.55 12.30 -20.78
N ILE A 1145 -6.19 13.08 -21.80
CA ILE A 1145 -6.66 14.44 -22.05
C ILE A 1145 -7.46 14.42 -23.35
N ALA A 1146 -8.70 14.89 -23.31
CA ALA A 1146 -9.53 15.07 -24.49
C ALA A 1146 -9.91 16.54 -24.66
N THR A 1147 -9.76 17.06 -25.86
CA THR A 1147 -10.24 18.40 -26.24
C THR A 1147 -11.31 18.32 -27.29
N GLY A 1148 -12.21 19.30 -27.30
CA GLY A 1148 -13.30 19.39 -28.27
C GLY A 1148 -13.75 20.83 -28.47
N LYS A 1149 -14.54 21.05 -29.52
CA LYS A 1149 -15.08 22.36 -29.89
C LYS A 1149 -16.60 22.27 -30.08
N LYS A 1150 -17.36 23.20 -29.51
CA LYS A 1150 -18.80 23.33 -29.83
C LYS A 1150 -18.94 23.78 -31.29
N GLU A 1151 -19.77 23.10 -32.07
CA GLU A 1151 -19.97 23.51 -33.46
C GLU A 1151 -20.50 24.94 -33.55
N LEU A 1152 -20.05 25.66 -34.59
CA LEU A 1152 -20.67 26.93 -34.96
C LEU A 1152 -22.07 26.57 -35.47
N THR A 1153 -23.11 27.03 -34.80
CA THR A 1153 -24.46 26.93 -35.33
C THR A 1153 -24.47 27.58 -36.71
N SER A 1154 -24.50 26.76 -37.76
CA SER A 1154 -24.78 27.29 -39.09
C SER A 1154 -26.14 27.95 -39.00
N ILE A 1155 -26.20 29.25 -39.28
CA ILE A 1155 -27.46 29.93 -39.53
C ILE A 1155 -27.98 29.30 -40.82
N THR A 1156 -28.62 28.15 -40.71
CA THR A 1156 -29.52 27.64 -41.72
C THR A 1156 -30.73 28.54 -41.63
N THR A 1157 -30.71 29.59 -42.46
CA THR A 1157 -31.94 30.24 -42.88
C THR A 1157 -32.93 29.13 -43.24
N PRO A 1158 -34.15 29.11 -42.68
CA PRO A 1158 -35.11 28.09 -43.04
C PRO A 1158 -35.30 28.16 -44.54
N LYS A 1159 -34.89 27.10 -45.26
CA LYS A 1159 -35.25 26.95 -46.66
C LYS A 1159 -36.77 26.97 -46.69
N ALA A 1160 -37.32 28.06 -47.21
CA ALA A 1160 -38.72 28.16 -47.55
C ALA A 1160 -39.11 26.86 -48.26
N SER A 1161 -40.23 26.29 -47.81
CA SER A 1161 -40.90 25.17 -48.44
C SER A 1161 -41.02 25.48 -49.92
N ARG A 1162 -40.21 24.80 -50.74
CA ARG A 1162 -40.58 24.57 -52.13
C ARG A 1162 -41.60 23.44 -52.10
N ASP A 1163 -42.86 23.84 -52.05
CA ASP A 1163 -43.94 23.13 -52.70
C ASP A 1163 -43.47 22.67 -54.09
N PHE A 1164 -43.89 21.46 -54.48
CA PHE A 1164 -44.41 21.08 -55.81
C PHE A 1164 -44.25 19.56 -56.03
N PRO A 1165 -45.14 18.97 -56.84
CA PRO A 1165 -46.37 18.27 -56.50
C PRO A 1165 -46.22 16.74 -56.34
#